data_AF-A0A2R5G7S0-F1
#
_entry.id   AF-A0A2R5G7S0-F1
#
_cell.length_a   1.000
_cell.length_b   1.000
_cell.length_c   1.000
_cell.angle_alpha   90.00
_cell.angle_beta   90.00
_cell.angle_gamma   90.00
#
_symmetry.space_group_name_H-M   'P 1'
#
loop_
_entity.id
_entity.type
_entity.pdbx_description
1 polymer ?
#
loop_
_entity_poly.entity_id
_entity_poly.type
_entity_poly.pdbx_seq_one_letter_code
_entity_poly.pdbx_strand_id
1 'polypeptide(L)'
;MGDNAPGWAICASYAAAVASVLLATRARAGKESDLIKTLTKSEEKPVATPSPVQIREDLKSHDADADADAGADAGADADANAVTDADTDARPAARAAHEKAIPADLVVKIPTREQLVLRFFLEYIAWSKIPVDGVFINGGYVRDLLLDKEPDDLDLSICLVDCAEDVTVGSILEDMPNFIDTLGAEMVKSRFGFDTFKSVDIQGDVSKDKNLDTAKAVFGYADGSPPLDVDVMPTIGEETYDENDTHRIPTRDQRGTPLQDALRRDLTIGAMLVKVKEGADGTLTWTLLDYYGGLEDLKAGVLRAPHPPKADAKLILSDADRELAKVVGMDVNSPQDIWWVKVLRDDPLRIVRVFRFAAKLDFRIHETFWKVLPFALDNLKAKVAGSRKLTEILKLAKYGNAKIIGLFKLCFRKRFVHDLEGSETCLATGIFGGQDASAVAHYLPPIETFDKDRFIRVVEAAMPDTASLSHDEAIGNFLAVALYATRFKDHEKWEADNLAAGGLSVPEEAFERACNGLSTSNDLRAAGMRLLTSYERLRTITDEAKCPSSPEDSLFGKRLTAATADKAGEHASLDLAFTRLRAVWETLALDKEPEHFAHELVVSMLEHGSAPTQRAAPLVKAYLAALREAPPTQISGKGISGVAEVPPHLRGGLLTRLRILCRMRGETGNLDAPGALHTYLESSCDGLLTDLVAEWHDAETGQLKSAYQAGAVRKKANKSKKKGGKKNKG
;
A
#
# COMPACT_ATOMS: atom_id res chain seq x y z
N MET A 1 -23.52 -57.33 -5.27
CA MET A 1 -24.82 -56.63 -5.10
C MET A 1 -24.67 -55.73 -3.90
N GLY A 2 -24.58 -54.43 -4.14
CA GLY A 2 -24.33 -53.40 -3.13
C GLY A 2 -24.33 -52.06 -3.83
N ASP A 3 -25.25 -51.20 -3.40
CA ASP A 3 -25.57 -49.88 -3.95
C ASP A 3 -24.38 -48.91 -3.96
N ASN A 4 -24.28 -48.12 -5.02
CA ASN A 4 -23.57 -46.84 -5.01
C ASN A 4 -24.27 -45.87 -5.96
N ALA A 5 -25.09 -44.99 -5.39
CA ALA A 5 -25.78 -43.91 -6.08
C ALA A 5 -24.86 -42.67 -6.24
N PRO A 6 -24.95 -41.91 -7.35
CA PRO A 6 -24.00 -40.83 -7.65
C PRO A 6 -24.50 -39.43 -7.25
N GLY A 7 -23.61 -38.59 -6.73
CA GLY A 7 -23.22 -37.26 -7.25
C GLY A 7 -24.22 -36.12 -7.55
N TRP A 8 -25.55 -36.29 -7.49
CA TRP A 8 -26.50 -35.20 -7.86
C TRP A 8 -27.05 -34.41 -6.66
N ALA A 9 -26.79 -34.83 -5.42
CA ALA A 9 -27.34 -34.20 -4.21
C ALA A 9 -26.61 -32.93 -3.73
N ILE A 10 -25.40 -32.63 -4.24
CA ILE A 10 -24.57 -31.50 -3.79
C ILE A 10 -24.89 -30.20 -4.56
N CYS A 11 -25.34 -30.28 -5.82
CA CYS A 11 -25.72 -29.07 -6.57
C CYS A 11 -27.09 -28.50 -6.19
N ALA A 12 -28.04 -29.35 -5.78
CA ALA A 12 -29.37 -28.90 -5.35
C ALA A 12 -29.34 -28.19 -3.98
N SER A 13 -28.43 -28.58 -3.10
CA SER A 13 -28.26 -27.98 -1.77
C SER A 13 -27.58 -26.61 -1.82
N TYR A 14 -26.68 -26.37 -2.80
CA TYR A 14 -26.05 -25.06 -3.00
C TYR A 14 -27.03 -24.03 -3.63
N ALA A 15 -27.84 -24.46 -4.60
CA ALA A 15 -28.87 -23.60 -5.19
C ALA A 15 -29.98 -23.24 -4.19
N ALA A 16 -30.36 -24.17 -3.30
CA ALA A 16 -31.32 -23.91 -2.22
C ALA A 16 -30.77 -22.95 -1.15
N ALA A 17 -29.47 -23.02 -0.84
CA ALA A 17 -28.82 -22.10 0.10
C ALA A 17 -28.72 -20.68 -0.46
N VAL A 18 -28.36 -20.52 -1.74
CA VAL A 18 -28.29 -19.21 -2.41
C VAL A 18 -29.69 -18.60 -2.60
N ALA A 19 -30.70 -19.41 -2.93
CA ALA A 19 -32.09 -18.95 -3.00
C ALA A 19 -32.63 -18.53 -1.63
N SER A 20 -32.25 -19.22 -0.54
CA SER A 20 -32.66 -18.86 0.82
C SER A 20 -32.02 -17.55 1.30
N VAL A 21 -30.76 -17.27 0.92
CA VAL A 21 -30.08 -16.00 1.20
C VAL A 21 -30.67 -14.85 0.37
N LEU A 22 -31.03 -15.09 -0.89
CA LEU A 22 -31.71 -14.11 -1.75
C LEU A 22 -33.16 -13.83 -1.33
N LEU A 23 -33.88 -14.83 -0.81
CA LEU A 23 -35.22 -14.66 -0.22
C LEU A 23 -35.15 -13.93 1.13
N ALA A 24 -34.14 -14.20 1.95
CA ALA A 24 -33.92 -13.48 3.21
C ALA A 24 -33.54 -12.01 2.99
N THR A 25 -32.77 -11.69 1.96
CA THR A 25 -32.44 -10.29 1.58
C THR A 25 -33.63 -9.56 0.95
N ARG A 26 -34.47 -10.24 0.15
CA ARG A 26 -35.75 -9.67 -0.33
C ARG A 26 -36.78 -9.45 0.78
N ALA A 27 -36.86 -10.34 1.78
CA ALA A 27 -37.73 -10.17 2.94
C ALA A 27 -37.27 -9.02 3.87
N ARG A 28 -35.96 -8.71 3.89
CA ARG A 28 -35.38 -7.57 4.61
C ARG A 28 -35.67 -6.23 3.90
N ALA A 29 -35.53 -6.19 2.57
CA ALA A 29 -35.88 -5.03 1.75
C ALA A 29 -37.40 -4.72 1.74
N GLY A 30 -38.25 -5.75 1.81
CA GLY A 30 -39.70 -5.59 1.96
C GLY A 30 -40.11 -4.97 3.30
N LYS A 31 -39.42 -5.31 4.40
CA LYS A 31 -39.67 -4.72 5.73
C LYS A 31 -39.13 -3.28 5.86
N GLU A 32 -38.10 -2.89 5.11
CA GLU A 32 -37.64 -1.50 5.03
C GLU A 32 -38.59 -0.61 4.22
N SER A 33 -39.21 -1.13 3.15
CA SER A 33 -40.22 -0.41 2.35
C SER A 33 -41.49 -0.07 3.14
N ASP A 34 -41.92 -0.93 4.07
CA ASP A 34 -43.11 -0.69 4.91
C ASP A 34 -42.81 0.21 6.12
N LEU A 35 -41.55 0.28 6.55
CA LEU A 35 -41.10 1.23 7.59
C LEU A 35 -41.05 2.67 7.04
N ILE A 36 -40.66 2.85 5.77
CA ILE A 36 -40.53 4.16 5.11
C ILE A 36 -41.90 4.79 4.79
N LYS A 37 -42.93 3.98 4.52
CA LYS A 37 -44.30 4.49 4.26
C LYS A 37 -45.05 4.94 5.52
N THR A 38 -44.59 4.55 6.70
CA THR A 38 -45.22 4.94 7.98
C THR A 38 -44.62 6.24 8.55
N LEU A 39 -43.50 6.73 8.00
CA LEU A 39 -42.72 7.88 8.51
C LEU A 39 -42.97 9.23 7.79
N THR A 40 -43.92 9.31 6.84
CA THR A 40 -44.12 10.50 5.98
C THR A 40 -45.46 11.24 6.16
N LYS A 41 -46.08 11.19 7.35
CA LYS A 41 -47.21 12.10 7.68
C LYS A 41 -47.00 12.89 8.97
N SER A 42 -47.20 14.20 8.80
CA SER A 42 -47.46 15.29 9.75
C SER A 42 -46.32 15.81 10.64
N GLU A 43 -46.07 17.11 10.45
CA GLU A 43 -45.32 18.06 11.26
C GLU A 43 -45.87 18.21 12.69
N GLU A 44 -44.98 18.42 13.68
CA GLU A 44 -45.03 19.37 14.82
C GLU A 44 -44.21 18.88 16.05
N LYS A 45 -43.01 19.49 16.24
CA LYS A 45 -42.23 19.86 17.48
C LYS A 45 -42.20 19.00 18.80
N PRO A 46 -41.15 19.09 19.65
CA PRO A 46 -40.10 18.07 19.81
C PRO A 46 -39.86 17.50 21.24
N VAL A 47 -39.26 16.29 21.35
CA VAL A 47 -38.35 15.85 22.44
C VAL A 47 -37.31 14.88 21.87
N ALA A 48 -36.05 15.00 22.33
CA ALA A 48 -34.80 14.53 21.70
C ALA A 48 -34.37 13.07 21.98
N THR A 49 -33.63 12.48 21.02
CA THR A 49 -32.52 11.51 21.19
C THR A 49 -31.69 11.44 19.89
N PRO A 50 -30.39 11.04 19.94
CA PRO A 50 -29.33 11.62 19.09
C PRO A 50 -29.07 10.90 17.76
N SER A 51 -28.71 11.70 16.74
CA SER A 51 -28.26 11.27 15.41
C SER A 51 -26.74 11.03 15.32
N PRO A 52 -26.27 10.21 14.35
CA PRO A 52 -24.86 10.07 13.98
C PRO A 52 -24.32 11.34 13.29
N VAL A 53 -23.06 11.67 13.60
CA VAL A 53 -22.37 12.90 13.19
C VAL A 53 -22.13 12.94 11.68
N GLN A 54 -22.76 13.91 11.00
CA GLN A 54 -22.39 14.38 9.66
C GLN A 54 -21.21 15.35 9.77
N ILE A 55 -20.19 15.15 8.94
CA ILE A 55 -19.11 16.13 8.73
C ILE A 55 -19.68 17.22 7.80
N ARG A 56 -19.92 18.42 8.32
CA ARG A 56 -20.22 19.61 7.51
C ARG A 56 -18.92 20.19 6.94
N GLU A 57 -18.85 20.28 5.61
CA GLU A 57 -17.94 21.17 4.88
C GLU A 57 -18.50 22.60 4.95
N ASP A 58 -17.71 23.56 5.44
CA ASP A 58 -17.97 24.99 5.22
C ASP A 58 -16.62 25.69 4.92
N LEU A 59 -16.31 25.85 3.63
CA LEU A 59 -15.34 26.81 3.12
C LEU A 59 -16.11 27.73 2.18
N LYS A 60 -16.50 28.91 2.69
CA LYS A 60 -16.96 30.01 1.85
C LYS A 60 -15.74 30.74 1.30
N SER A 61 -15.74 30.91 -0.02
CA SER A 61 -14.86 31.78 -0.79
C SER A 61 -15.00 33.24 -0.34
N HIS A 62 -13.88 33.97 -0.29
CA HIS A 62 -13.86 35.43 -0.22
C HIS A 62 -13.32 35.99 -1.53
N ASP A 63 -14.22 36.63 -2.28
CA ASP A 63 -13.88 37.72 -3.18
C ASP A 63 -14.05 39.05 -2.42
N ALA A 64 -13.22 40.01 -2.79
CA ALA A 64 -13.05 41.32 -2.17
C ALA A 64 -14.29 42.22 -2.24
N ASP A 65 -14.49 43.06 -1.22
CA ASP A 65 -14.60 44.52 -1.37
C ASP A 65 -14.66 45.24 -0.01
N ALA A 66 -14.17 46.48 -0.03
CA ALA A 66 -13.94 47.37 1.11
C ALA A 66 -15.24 47.97 1.70
N ASP A 67 -15.28 48.16 3.02
CA ASP A 67 -15.45 49.50 3.65
C ASP A 67 -15.50 49.41 5.19
N ALA A 68 -15.15 50.55 5.80
CA ALA A 68 -14.95 50.82 7.22
C ALA A 68 -16.22 50.68 8.10
N ASP A 69 -16.06 50.32 9.38
CA ASP A 69 -16.25 51.21 10.54
C ASP A 69 -16.01 50.45 11.87
N ALA A 70 -15.67 51.22 12.91
CA ALA A 70 -15.24 50.83 14.23
C ALA A 70 -16.34 50.24 15.14
N GLY A 71 -15.94 49.43 16.13
CA GLY A 71 -16.79 49.08 17.27
C GLY A 71 -16.20 47.98 18.14
N ALA A 72 -15.61 48.36 19.27
CA ALA A 72 -15.21 47.46 20.34
C ALA A 72 -16.46 46.89 21.06
N ASP A 73 -16.46 45.59 21.38
CA ASP A 73 -16.94 45.11 22.68
C ASP A 73 -16.41 43.71 23.00
N ALA A 74 -16.17 43.50 24.29
CA ALA A 74 -15.75 42.26 24.90
C ALA A 74 -16.93 41.30 25.06
N GLY A 75 -16.68 39.99 24.91
CA GLY A 75 -17.69 38.97 25.17
C GLY A 75 -17.07 37.59 25.09
N ALA A 76 -16.67 37.07 26.25
CA ALA A 76 -16.36 35.67 26.44
C ALA A 76 -17.63 34.84 26.17
N ASP A 77 -17.53 33.81 25.33
CA ASP A 77 -18.39 32.64 25.44
C ASP A 77 -17.57 31.41 25.01
N ALA A 78 -17.28 30.61 26.03
CA ALA A 78 -16.71 29.29 25.91
C ALA A 78 -17.85 28.32 25.59
N ASP A 79 -17.90 27.82 24.34
CA ASP A 79 -18.71 26.66 24.02
C ASP A 79 -17.84 25.40 24.09
N ALA A 80 -17.85 24.83 25.29
CA ALA A 80 -17.39 23.48 25.58
C ALA A 80 -18.39 22.47 24.99
N ASN A 81 -17.96 21.75 23.95
CA ASN A 81 -18.58 20.46 23.65
C ASN A 81 -17.78 19.39 24.39
N ALA A 82 -18.13 19.25 25.68
CA ALA A 82 -17.70 18.15 26.52
C ALA A 82 -18.18 16.84 25.91
N VAL A 83 -17.23 16.01 25.48
CA VAL A 83 -17.44 14.58 25.31
C VAL A 83 -17.92 14.06 26.66
N THR A 84 -19.11 13.46 26.71
CA THR A 84 -19.60 12.85 27.94
C THR A 84 -18.66 11.73 28.35
N ASP A 85 -17.94 11.97 29.44
CA ASP A 85 -17.07 11.04 30.16
C ASP A 85 -17.87 9.82 30.66
N ALA A 86 -17.52 8.66 30.10
CA ALA A 86 -17.77 7.36 30.72
C ALA A 86 -16.76 6.28 30.28
N ASP A 87 -15.96 6.52 29.22
CA ASP A 87 -15.01 5.54 28.66
C ASP A 87 -13.56 6.08 28.51
N THR A 88 -13.32 7.29 29.01
CA THR A 88 -12.00 7.93 29.11
C THR A 88 -11.24 7.49 30.36
N ASP A 89 -11.96 7.15 31.44
CA ASP A 89 -11.39 6.69 32.72
C ASP A 89 -10.95 5.21 32.73
N ALA A 90 -11.35 4.42 31.73
CA ALA A 90 -11.00 2.99 31.66
C ALA A 90 -9.66 2.71 30.95
N ARG A 91 -9.12 3.67 30.19
CA ARG A 91 -7.89 3.45 29.41
C ARG A 91 -6.64 3.41 30.31
N PRO A 92 -5.74 2.43 30.18
CA PRO A 92 -4.61 2.27 31.10
C PRO A 92 -3.67 3.49 31.18
N ALA A 93 -3.50 4.22 30.08
CA ALA A 93 -2.75 5.47 30.06
C ALA A 93 -3.31 6.55 31.00
N ALA A 94 -4.60 6.54 31.34
CA ALA A 94 -5.20 7.46 32.32
C ALA A 94 -4.60 7.31 33.72
N ARG A 95 -4.19 6.09 34.07
CA ARG A 95 -3.68 5.68 35.39
C ARG A 95 -2.16 5.72 35.50
N ALA A 96 -1.46 5.94 34.39
CA ALA A 96 -0.01 6.03 34.33
C ALA A 96 0.48 7.49 34.43
N ALA A 97 1.69 7.69 34.96
CA ALA A 97 2.31 9.00 35.12
C ALA A 97 3.84 8.92 35.03
N HIS A 98 4.47 10.04 34.66
CA HIS A 98 5.92 10.19 34.61
C HIS A 98 6.57 9.89 35.98
N GLU A 99 7.68 9.13 35.97
CA GLU A 99 8.43 8.70 37.16
C GLU A 99 7.59 7.92 38.18
N LYS A 100 6.47 7.32 37.74
CA LYS A 100 5.65 6.43 38.57
C LYS A 100 5.71 5.00 38.08
N ALA A 101 5.39 4.09 38.99
CA ALA A 101 5.23 2.69 38.67
C ALA A 101 4.10 2.52 37.65
N ILE A 102 4.30 1.63 36.67
CA ILE A 102 3.24 1.24 35.74
C ILE A 102 2.15 0.50 36.51
N PRO A 103 0.86 0.71 36.18
CA PRO A 103 -0.22 -0.07 36.76
C PRO A 103 0.03 -1.59 36.71
N ALA A 104 -0.17 -2.27 37.84
CA ALA A 104 0.18 -3.69 37.98
C ALA A 104 -0.56 -4.60 36.97
N ASP A 105 -1.78 -4.23 36.59
CA ASP A 105 -2.57 -4.92 35.57
C ASP A 105 -1.94 -4.87 34.18
N LEU A 106 -1.19 -3.82 33.85
CA LEU A 106 -0.39 -3.77 32.62
C LEU A 106 0.88 -4.60 32.73
N VAL A 107 1.56 -4.58 33.89
CA VAL A 107 2.77 -5.40 34.10
C VAL A 107 2.47 -6.88 33.92
N VAL A 108 1.29 -7.36 34.33
CA VAL A 108 0.84 -8.74 34.12
C VAL A 108 0.70 -9.11 32.63
N LYS A 109 0.52 -8.14 31.73
CA LYS A 109 0.45 -8.38 30.29
C LYS A 109 1.82 -8.56 29.63
N ILE A 110 2.90 -8.17 30.30
CA ILE A 110 4.27 -8.38 29.80
C ILE A 110 4.56 -9.88 29.83
N PRO A 111 4.88 -10.52 28.70
CA PRO A 111 5.11 -11.96 28.64
C PRO A 111 6.17 -12.42 29.63
N THR A 112 5.91 -13.54 30.33
CA THR A 112 6.83 -14.07 31.35
C THR A 112 8.25 -14.27 30.81
N ARG A 113 8.39 -14.71 29.56
CA ARG A 113 9.70 -14.93 28.91
C ARG A 113 10.51 -13.66 28.80
N GLU A 114 9.86 -12.54 28.48
CA GLU A 114 10.51 -11.24 28.39
C GLU A 114 10.92 -10.74 29.77
N GLN A 115 10.08 -10.93 30.79
CA GLN A 115 10.45 -10.62 32.18
C GLN A 115 11.69 -11.40 32.63
N LEU A 116 11.79 -12.69 32.28
CA LEU A 116 12.94 -13.54 32.60
C LEU A 116 14.21 -13.09 31.88
N VAL A 117 14.11 -12.69 30.61
CA VAL A 117 15.24 -12.13 29.86
C VAL A 117 15.67 -10.77 30.43
N LEU A 118 14.74 -9.88 30.76
CA LEU A 118 15.07 -8.62 31.43
C LEU A 118 15.79 -8.85 32.76
N ARG A 119 15.36 -9.85 33.55
CA ARG A 119 16.07 -10.26 34.76
C ARG A 119 17.48 -10.76 34.45
N PHE A 120 17.65 -11.57 33.41
CA PHE A 120 18.99 -12.02 32.99
C PHE A 120 19.93 -10.85 32.67
N PHE A 121 19.46 -9.84 31.91
CA PHE A 121 20.24 -8.63 31.63
C PHE A 121 20.63 -7.88 32.91
N LEU A 122 19.69 -7.71 33.85
CA LEU A 122 19.94 -7.02 35.12
C LEU A 122 20.95 -7.77 36.00
N GLU A 123 20.84 -9.09 36.10
CA GLU A 123 21.77 -9.92 36.85
C GLU A 123 23.17 -9.93 36.22
N TYR A 124 23.25 -9.96 34.88
CA TYR A 124 24.52 -9.80 34.16
C TYR A 124 25.17 -8.44 34.46
N ILE A 125 24.41 -7.34 34.36
CA ILE A 125 24.89 -5.98 34.66
C ILE A 125 25.46 -5.90 36.08
N ALA A 126 24.75 -6.49 37.06
CA ALA A 126 25.19 -6.54 38.45
C ALA A 126 26.46 -7.38 38.63
N TRP A 127 26.54 -8.55 37.98
CA TRP A 127 27.70 -9.43 38.01
C TRP A 127 28.94 -8.77 37.39
N SER A 128 28.80 -8.15 36.23
CA SER A 128 29.86 -7.41 35.51
C SER A 128 30.19 -6.06 36.15
N LYS A 129 29.41 -5.62 37.15
CA LYS A 129 29.57 -4.33 37.85
C LYS A 129 29.54 -3.12 36.91
N ILE A 130 28.74 -3.21 35.86
CA ILE A 130 28.56 -2.11 34.91
C ILE A 130 27.75 -1.02 35.62
N PRO A 131 28.21 0.25 35.65
CA PRO A 131 27.57 1.31 36.43
C PRO A 131 26.32 1.87 35.74
N VAL A 132 25.36 1.01 35.38
CA VAL A 132 24.09 1.41 34.77
C VAL A 132 22.94 1.23 35.75
N ASP A 133 22.06 2.21 35.77
CA ASP A 133 20.91 2.23 36.68
C ASP A 133 19.68 1.54 36.08
N GLY A 134 19.83 0.25 35.75
CA GLY A 134 18.79 -0.57 35.10
C GLY A 134 18.78 -0.48 33.57
N VAL A 135 17.76 -1.10 32.98
CA VAL A 135 17.55 -1.17 31.53
C VAL A 135 16.25 -0.48 31.12
N PHE A 136 16.11 -0.10 29.86
CA PHE A 136 14.97 0.68 29.37
C PHE A 136 14.26 -0.08 28.24
N ILE A 137 12.97 -0.31 28.39
CA ILE A 137 12.12 -0.78 27.28
C ILE A 137 11.65 0.44 26.51
N ASN A 138 11.75 0.38 25.19
CA ASN A 138 11.59 1.55 24.34
C ASN A 138 10.23 1.62 23.62
N GLY A 139 9.75 2.85 23.43
CA GLY A 139 8.95 3.29 22.30
C GLY A 139 7.69 2.48 21.97
N GLY A 140 7.74 1.69 20.90
CA GLY A 140 6.55 1.01 20.34
C GLY A 140 5.91 0.03 21.31
N TYR A 141 6.76 -0.71 22.04
CA TYR A 141 6.36 -1.64 23.07
C TYR A 141 5.60 -0.94 24.20
N VAL A 142 6.18 0.16 24.73
CA VAL A 142 5.59 0.96 25.81
C VAL A 142 4.24 1.56 25.40
N ARG A 143 4.15 2.09 24.17
CA ARG A 143 2.90 2.61 23.61
C ARG A 143 1.81 1.53 23.55
N ASP A 144 2.15 0.36 22.99
CA ASP A 144 1.16 -0.69 22.77
C ASP A 144 0.67 -1.27 24.11
N LEU A 145 1.57 -1.40 25.10
CA LEU A 145 1.21 -1.73 26.49
C LEU A 145 0.22 -0.72 27.09
N LEU A 146 0.49 0.59 26.95
CA LEU A 146 -0.38 1.65 27.48
C LEU A 146 -1.72 1.79 26.75
N LEU A 147 -1.81 1.26 25.51
CA LEU A 147 -3.04 1.13 24.73
C LEU A 147 -3.81 -0.17 25.03
N ASP A 148 -3.40 -0.90 26.06
CA ASP A 148 -3.98 -2.18 26.45
C ASP A 148 -3.80 -3.32 25.43
N LYS A 149 -2.87 -3.15 24.48
CA LYS A 149 -2.55 -4.15 23.45
C LYS A 149 -1.44 -5.08 23.94
N GLU A 150 -1.40 -6.27 23.36
CA GLU A 150 -0.24 -7.15 23.52
C GLU A 150 0.98 -6.46 22.89
N PRO A 151 2.04 -6.20 23.67
CA PRO A 151 3.23 -5.59 23.14
C PRO A 151 4.00 -6.60 22.26
N ASP A 152 4.65 -6.09 21.23
CA ASP A 152 5.42 -6.86 20.25
C ASP A 152 6.76 -6.17 20.03
N ASP A 153 7.78 -6.91 19.59
CA ASP A 153 9.16 -6.46 19.36
C ASP A 153 9.81 -5.81 20.61
N LEU A 154 10.45 -6.61 21.48
CA LEU A 154 11.15 -6.12 22.67
C LEU A 154 12.45 -5.38 22.30
N ASP A 155 12.36 -4.05 22.19
CA ASP A 155 13.50 -3.14 22.05
C ASP A 155 14.07 -2.72 23.42
N LEU A 156 15.31 -3.09 23.70
CA LEU A 156 16.01 -2.81 24.95
C LEU A 156 17.11 -1.76 24.78
N SER A 157 17.05 -0.70 25.58
CA SER A 157 18.10 0.30 25.70
C SER A 157 18.89 0.19 27.01
N ILE A 158 20.21 0.42 26.93
CA ILE A 158 21.10 0.52 28.09
C ILE A 158 21.77 1.90 28.12
N CYS A 159 21.73 2.59 29.26
CA CYS A 159 22.32 3.91 29.38
C CYS A 159 23.81 3.83 29.72
N LEU A 160 24.67 3.95 28.70
CA LEU A 160 26.13 3.78 28.81
C LEU A 160 26.91 5.09 29.02
N VAL A 161 26.22 6.20 29.31
CA VAL A 161 26.84 7.54 29.46
C VAL A 161 27.95 7.57 30.51
N ASP A 162 27.75 6.89 31.65
CA ASP A 162 28.70 6.84 32.75
C ASP A 162 29.68 5.65 32.66
N CYS A 163 29.62 4.88 31.58
CA CYS A 163 30.49 3.73 31.34
C CYS A 163 31.77 4.15 30.59
N ALA A 164 32.84 3.38 30.75
CA ALA A 164 34.05 3.55 29.94
C ALA A 164 33.77 3.32 28.44
N GLU A 165 34.58 3.92 27.56
CA GLU A 165 34.35 3.90 26.09
C GLU A 165 34.39 2.49 25.49
N ASP A 166 35.13 1.57 26.11
CA ASP A 166 35.23 0.16 25.71
C ASP A 166 34.01 -0.69 26.09
N VAL A 167 33.15 -0.20 26.99
CA VAL A 167 31.89 -0.86 27.34
C VAL A 167 30.81 -0.51 26.31
N THR A 168 30.60 -1.37 25.33
CA THR A 168 29.60 -1.23 24.27
C THR A 168 28.49 -2.27 24.41
N VAL A 169 27.37 -2.12 23.68
CA VAL A 169 26.36 -3.19 23.59
C VAL A 169 26.99 -4.45 22.99
N GLY A 170 27.83 -4.29 21.97
CA GLY A 170 28.60 -5.40 21.41
C GLY A 170 29.41 -6.15 22.47
N SER A 171 30.24 -5.43 23.23
CA SER A 171 31.08 -6.04 24.27
C SER A 171 30.26 -6.69 25.39
N ILE A 172 29.13 -6.08 25.76
CA ILE A 172 28.19 -6.64 26.74
C ILE A 172 27.65 -7.99 26.26
N LEU A 173 27.15 -8.07 25.02
CA LEU A 173 26.58 -9.32 24.49
C LEU A 173 27.64 -10.39 24.22
N GLU A 174 28.86 -10.01 23.84
CA GLU A 174 29.99 -10.93 23.66
C GLU A 174 30.45 -11.59 24.97
N ASP A 175 30.28 -10.91 26.10
CA ASP A 175 30.68 -11.41 27.42
C ASP A 175 29.56 -12.18 28.15
N MET A 176 28.31 -12.05 27.73
CA MET A 176 27.18 -12.81 28.29
C MET A 176 27.38 -14.34 28.33
N PRO A 177 28.01 -15.00 27.34
CA PRO A 177 28.37 -16.41 27.44
C PRO A 177 29.25 -16.75 28.65
N ASN A 178 30.17 -15.88 29.06
CA ASN A 178 31.01 -16.10 30.25
C ASN A 178 30.17 -16.09 31.54
N PHE A 179 29.17 -15.22 31.61
CA PHE A 179 28.22 -15.19 32.71
C PHE A 179 27.34 -16.45 32.75
N ILE A 180 26.86 -16.89 31.58
CA ILE A 180 26.10 -18.14 31.43
C ILE A 180 26.94 -19.34 31.91
N ASP A 181 28.21 -19.42 31.53
CA ASP A 181 29.13 -20.47 31.96
C ASP A 181 29.39 -20.44 33.47
N THR A 182 29.49 -19.25 34.06
CA THR A 182 29.66 -19.06 35.51
C THR A 182 28.45 -19.55 36.31
N LEU A 183 27.23 -19.34 35.79
CA LEU A 183 25.99 -19.82 36.40
C LEU A 183 25.77 -21.32 36.18
N GLY A 184 26.17 -21.84 35.02
CA GLY A 184 25.92 -23.21 34.58
C GLY A 184 24.55 -23.40 33.93
N ALA A 185 24.49 -24.26 32.90
CA ALA A 185 23.32 -24.43 32.03
C ALA A 185 22.02 -24.79 32.78
N GLU A 186 22.08 -25.67 33.78
CA GLU A 186 20.90 -26.05 34.58
C GLU A 186 20.34 -24.88 35.40
N MET A 187 21.21 -24.02 35.95
CA MET A 187 20.79 -22.83 36.67
C MET A 187 20.16 -21.82 35.72
N VAL A 188 20.77 -21.59 34.55
CA VAL A 188 20.24 -20.67 33.54
C VAL A 188 18.84 -21.10 33.09
N LYS A 189 18.68 -22.39 32.78
CA LYS A 189 17.39 -22.95 32.38
C LYS A 189 16.32 -22.84 33.46
N SER A 190 16.66 -23.16 34.71
CA SER A 190 15.70 -23.10 35.82
C SER A 190 15.35 -21.67 36.24
N ARG A 191 16.30 -20.72 36.14
CA ARG A 191 16.15 -19.34 36.61
C ARG A 191 15.60 -18.38 35.55
N PHE A 192 16.02 -18.53 34.29
CA PHE A 192 15.65 -17.63 33.19
C PHE A 192 14.84 -18.31 32.08
N GLY A 193 14.68 -19.64 32.13
CA GLY A 193 13.81 -20.39 31.23
C GLY A 193 14.41 -20.72 29.86
N PHE A 194 15.49 -20.06 29.44
CA PHE A 194 16.18 -20.35 28.18
C PHE A 194 17.37 -21.30 28.39
N ASP A 195 17.79 -21.98 27.32
CA ASP A 195 18.95 -22.89 27.34
C ASP A 195 19.97 -22.58 26.25
N THR A 196 19.61 -21.74 25.28
CA THR A 196 20.54 -21.25 24.27
C THR A 196 20.50 -19.73 24.21
N PHE A 197 21.67 -19.14 24.04
CA PHE A 197 21.87 -17.72 23.83
C PHE A 197 22.78 -17.52 22.62
N LYS A 198 22.43 -16.56 21.76
CA LYS A 198 23.29 -16.13 20.66
C LYS A 198 23.21 -14.62 20.53
N SER A 199 24.37 -13.97 20.39
CA SER A 199 24.44 -12.61 19.88
C SER A 199 24.58 -12.66 18.36
N VAL A 200 23.78 -11.86 17.67
CA VAL A 200 23.89 -11.62 16.23
C VAL A 200 24.19 -10.14 16.06
N ASP A 201 25.35 -9.85 15.49
CA ASP A 201 25.64 -8.51 15.03
C ASP A 201 24.71 -8.19 13.84
N ILE A 202 23.88 -7.15 13.97
CA ILE A 202 22.86 -6.80 12.96
C ILE A 202 23.49 -6.06 11.76
N GLN A 203 24.82 -5.95 11.70
CA GLN A 203 25.52 -5.21 10.67
C GLN A 203 25.36 -5.83 9.26
N GLY A 204 24.45 -5.25 8.46
CA GLY A 204 24.50 -5.34 7.00
C GLY A 204 25.70 -4.58 6.43
N ASP A 205 26.11 -4.90 5.19
CA ASP A 205 27.35 -4.38 4.57
C ASP A 205 27.41 -2.85 4.40
N VAL A 206 26.27 -2.13 4.50
CA VAL A 206 26.21 -0.65 4.43
C VAL A 206 26.21 0.00 5.82
N SER A 207 25.86 -0.76 6.87
CA SER A 207 25.85 -0.29 8.27
C SER A 207 27.17 -0.50 8.99
N LYS A 208 28.06 -1.36 8.47
CA LYS A 208 29.42 -1.60 9.00
C LYS A 208 30.28 -0.33 9.03
N ASP A 209 30.11 0.56 8.07
CA ASP A 209 30.87 1.80 7.97
C ASP A 209 30.39 2.92 8.93
N LYS A 210 29.27 2.73 9.65
CA LYS A 210 28.61 3.79 10.43
C LYS A 210 28.64 3.61 11.96
N ASN A 211 29.45 2.68 12.49
CA ASN A 211 29.68 2.47 13.94
C ASN A 211 28.40 2.46 14.80
N LEU A 212 27.36 1.75 14.36
CA LEU A 212 26.13 1.60 15.14
C LEU A 212 26.34 0.49 16.19
N ASP A 213 26.40 0.87 17.47
CA ASP A 213 26.50 -0.05 18.61
C ASP A 213 25.14 -0.74 18.91
N THR A 214 24.59 -1.46 17.94
CA THR A 214 23.30 -2.15 18.05
C THR A 214 23.47 -3.61 17.71
N ALA A 215 22.93 -4.50 18.55
CA ALA A 215 23.06 -5.94 18.35
C ALA A 215 21.79 -6.67 18.77
N LYS A 216 21.56 -7.85 18.19
CA LYS A 216 20.39 -8.68 18.49
C LYS A 216 20.81 -9.82 19.41
N ALA A 217 20.14 -9.95 20.55
CA ALA A 217 20.25 -11.10 21.43
C ALA A 217 19.10 -12.08 21.13
N VAL A 218 19.45 -13.35 20.87
CA VAL A 218 18.49 -14.41 20.54
C VAL A 218 18.52 -15.46 21.65
N PHE A 219 17.37 -15.66 22.30
CA PHE A 219 17.18 -16.61 23.39
C PHE A 219 16.32 -17.79 22.91
N GLY A 220 16.86 -19.01 22.96
CA GLY A 220 16.15 -20.22 22.54
C GLY A 220 15.73 -21.13 23.70
N TYR A 221 14.67 -21.90 23.45
CA TYR A 221 13.96 -22.70 24.45
C TYR A 221 13.84 -24.17 24.00
N ALA A 222 14.23 -25.11 24.86
CA ALA A 222 14.20 -26.55 24.61
C ALA A 222 12.79 -27.15 24.67
N ASP A 223 11.80 -26.38 25.12
CA ASP A 223 10.39 -26.76 25.09
C ASP A 223 9.79 -26.70 23.66
N GLY A 224 10.58 -26.30 22.66
CA GLY A 224 10.17 -26.20 21.26
C GLY A 224 9.51 -24.88 20.90
N SER A 225 9.50 -23.91 21.82
CA SER A 225 8.94 -22.60 21.57
C SER A 225 9.78 -21.75 20.62
N PRO A 226 9.16 -20.77 19.92
CA PRO A 226 9.90 -19.85 19.09
C PRO A 226 10.95 -19.08 19.93
N PRO A 227 12.14 -18.81 19.36
CA PRO A 227 13.14 -18.01 20.04
C PRO A 227 12.63 -16.59 20.29
N LEU A 228 13.10 -15.97 21.36
CA LEU A 228 12.84 -14.57 21.66
C LEU A 228 14.03 -13.75 21.13
N ASP A 229 13.74 -12.90 20.15
CA ASP A 229 14.68 -11.90 19.64
C ASP A 229 14.53 -10.61 20.46
N VAL A 230 15.64 -10.07 20.95
CA VAL A 230 15.71 -8.79 21.65
C VAL A 230 16.71 -7.89 20.96
N ASP A 231 16.24 -6.76 20.44
CA ASP A 231 17.10 -5.75 19.83
C ASP A 231 17.67 -4.85 20.94
N VAL A 232 18.99 -4.89 21.11
CA VAL A 232 19.70 -4.19 22.17
C VAL A 232 20.47 -3.01 21.58
N MET A 233 20.35 -1.84 22.21
CA MET A 233 20.99 -0.60 21.76
C MET A 233 21.39 0.27 22.96
N PRO A 234 22.39 1.16 22.84
CA PRO A 234 22.60 2.18 23.85
C PRO A 234 21.46 3.21 23.80
N THR A 235 21.25 3.95 24.88
CA THR A 235 20.54 5.23 24.75
C THR A 235 21.42 6.20 23.97
N ILE A 236 20.85 6.82 22.94
CA ILE A 236 21.59 7.67 22.01
C ILE A 236 21.36 9.15 22.35
N GLY A 237 22.42 9.93 22.23
CA GLY A 237 22.41 11.38 22.42
C GLY A 237 21.88 12.13 21.21
N GLU A 238 22.52 13.24 20.89
CA GLU A 238 22.19 14.03 19.71
C GLU A 238 22.57 13.26 18.44
N GLU A 239 21.62 13.10 17.51
CA GLU A 239 21.90 12.52 16.20
C GLU A 239 22.57 13.58 15.32
N THR A 240 23.72 13.22 14.73
CA THR A 240 24.37 14.03 13.72
C THR A 240 24.02 13.50 12.33
N TYR A 241 23.74 14.42 11.42
CA TYR A 241 23.42 14.11 10.02
C TYR A 241 24.50 14.75 9.16
N ASP A 242 25.27 13.94 8.43
CA ASP A 242 26.23 14.45 7.46
C ASP A 242 25.47 15.17 6.33
N GLU A 243 25.77 16.44 6.12
CA GLU A 243 25.16 17.24 5.06
C GLU A 243 25.48 16.69 3.66
N ASN A 244 26.60 15.97 3.53
CA ASN A 244 27.04 15.30 2.30
C ASN A 244 26.44 13.90 2.13
N ASP A 245 25.78 13.32 3.15
CA ASP A 245 25.08 12.04 3.01
C ASP A 245 23.78 12.23 2.21
N THR A 246 23.78 11.70 0.98
CA THR A 246 22.64 11.71 0.07
C THR A 246 21.42 10.94 0.58
N HIS A 247 21.54 10.09 1.60
CA HIS A 247 20.46 9.24 2.11
C HIS A 247 19.92 9.65 3.48
N ARG A 248 20.49 10.70 4.10
CA ARG A 248 20.19 11.19 5.47
C ARG A 248 19.87 10.06 6.46
N ILE A 249 20.79 9.12 6.57
CA ILE A 249 20.77 8.15 7.66
C ILE A 249 21.64 8.75 8.79
N PRO A 250 21.10 8.97 10.00
CA PRO A 250 21.85 9.60 11.07
C PRO A 250 23.06 8.77 11.51
N THR A 251 24.13 9.45 11.90
CA THR A 251 25.21 8.87 12.71
C THR A 251 24.78 8.89 14.17
N ARG A 252 24.99 7.77 14.88
CA ARG A 252 24.54 7.56 16.26
C ARG A 252 25.72 7.14 17.15
N ASP A 253 26.79 7.91 17.07
CA ASP A 253 28.07 7.66 17.73
C ASP A 253 28.16 8.25 19.15
N GLN A 254 27.24 9.12 19.53
CA GLN A 254 27.22 9.73 20.86
C GLN A 254 26.28 9.00 21.83
N ARG A 255 26.84 8.48 22.91
CA ARG A 255 26.08 8.00 24.07
C ARG A 255 25.27 9.15 24.66
N GLY A 256 24.00 8.89 24.99
CA GLY A 256 23.12 9.91 25.54
C GLY A 256 22.29 9.41 26.71
N THR A 257 21.71 10.34 27.46
CA THR A 257 20.76 10.05 28.53
C THR A 257 19.43 9.54 27.96
N PRO A 258 18.59 8.85 28.76
CA PRO A 258 17.24 8.46 28.34
C PRO A 258 16.38 9.64 27.87
N LEU A 259 16.56 10.81 28.48
CA LEU A 259 15.90 12.07 28.08
C LEU A 259 16.29 12.50 26.66
N GLN A 260 17.58 12.40 26.32
CA GLN A 260 18.09 12.73 24.98
C GLN A 260 17.63 11.69 23.94
N ASP A 261 17.65 10.40 24.29
CA ASP A 261 17.16 9.34 23.39
C ASP A 261 15.67 9.51 23.08
N ALA A 262 14.88 9.89 24.07
CA ALA A 262 13.47 10.18 23.89
C ALA A 262 13.25 11.38 22.93
N LEU A 263 14.10 12.41 22.98
CA LEU A 263 13.93 13.64 22.19
C LEU A 263 14.15 13.44 20.69
N ARG A 264 15.09 12.57 20.31
CA ARG A 264 15.42 12.32 18.90
C ARG A 264 14.36 11.51 18.16
N ARG A 265 13.41 10.89 18.86
CA ARG A 265 12.38 10.02 18.26
C ARG A 265 11.34 10.81 17.47
N ASP A 266 10.60 10.12 16.61
CA ASP A 266 9.68 10.77 15.67
C ASP A 266 8.48 11.42 16.35
N LEU A 267 7.92 10.75 17.36
CA LEU A 267 6.63 11.06 17.97
C LEU A 267 6.68 10.89 19.49
N THR A 268 5.99 11.77 20.22
CA THR A 268 5.86 11.74 21.70
C THR A 268 5.38 10.38 22.21
N ILE A 269 4.35 9.83 21.57
CA ILE A 269 3.80 8.50 21.88
C ILE A 269 4.79 7.35 21.66
N GLY A 270 5.85 7.57 20.87
CA GLY A 270 6.94 6.62 20.65
C GLY A 270 8.21 6.97 21.42
N ALA A 271 8.20 8.07 22.18
CA ALA A 271 9.31 8.61 22.96
C ALA A 271 9.26 8.25 24.45
N MET A 272 8.20 7.54 24.88
CA MET A 272 8.10 7.02 26.25
C MET A 272 9.01 5.81 26.44
N LEU A 273 9.55 5.69 27.65
CA LEU A 273 10.44 4.60 28.06
C LEU A 273 9.90 3.94 29.33
N VAL A 274 10.19 2.66 29.52
CA VAL A 274 9.95 1.98 30.79
C VAL A 274 11.29 1.53 31.36
N LYS A 275 11.67 2.13 32.48
CA LYS A 275 12.86 1.76 33.22
C LYS A 275 12.56 0.53 34.08
N VAL A 276 13.34 -0.52 33.88
CA VAL A 276 13.25 -1.79 34.60
C VAL A 276 14.45 -1.95 35.51
N LYS A 277 14.21 -2.25 36.79
CA LYS A 277 15.25 -2.58 37.77
C LYS A 277 14.84 -3.77 38.62
N GLU A 278 15.84 -4.42 39.22
CA GLU A 278 15.61 -5.36 40.31
C GLU A 278 15.36 -4.60 41.61
N GLY A 279 14.24 -4.91 42.27
CA GLY A 279 13.87 -4.41 43.57
C GLY A 279 14.60 -5.13 44.70
N ALA A 280 14.56 -4.57 45.91
CA ALA A 280 15.23 -5.15 47.08
C ALA A 280 14.70 -6.55 47.48
N ASP A 281 13.50 -6.92 47.01
CA ASP A 281 12.85 -8.20 47.23
C ASP A 281 13.04 -9.20 46.05
N GLY A 282 13.87 -8.85 45.05
CA GLY A 282 14.12 -9.67 43.86
C GLY A 282 13.01 -9.57 42.79
N THR A 283 11.99 -8.73 43.01
CA THR A 283 10.95 -8.46 42.01
C THR A 283 11.40 -7.38 41.02
N LEU A 284 10.86 -7.39 39.80
CA LEU A 284 11.13 -6.33 38.83
C LEU A 284 10.26 -5.12 39.12
N THR A 285 10.88 -3.94 39.15
CA THR A 285 10.20 -2.64 39.25
C THR A 285 10.13 -1.99 37.87
N TRP A 286 8.99 -1.39 37.55
CA TRP A 286 8.67 -0.88 36.21
C TRP A 286 8.26 0.58 36.31
N THR A 287 9.16 1.49 35.95
CA THR A 287 8.93 2.94 36.08
C THR A 287 8.75 3.57 34.72
N LEU A 288 7.62 4.22 34.49
CA LEU A 288 7.35 4.93 33.24
C LEU A 288 8.09 6.26 33.19
N LEU A 289 8.76 6.54 32.08
CA LEU A 289 9.43 7.80 31.79
C LEU A 289 8.79 8.42 30.53
N ASP A 290 7.99 9.46 30.76
CA ASP A 290 7.41 10.29 29.70
C ASP A 290 7.92 11.73 29.83
N TYR A 291 8.97 12.08 29.08
CA TYR A 291 9.61 13.40 29.17
C TYR A 291 8.91 14.48 28.34
N TYR A 292 8.05 14.10 27.38
CA TYR A 292 7.58 14.99 26.32
C TYR A 292 6.06 14.94 26.10
N GLY A 293 5.30 14.42 27.07
CA GLY A 293 3.83 14.42 27.04
C GLY A 293 3.22 13.34 26.16
N GLY A 294 3.91 12.22 25.94
CA GLY A 294 3.40 11.08 25.20
C GLY A 294 2.14 10.48 25.80
N LEU A 295 1.97 10.48 27.13
CA LEU A 295 0.75 10.04 27.80
C LEU A 295 -0.45 10.93 27.47
N GLU A 296 -0.26 12.24 27.46
CA GLU A 296 -1.31 13.21 27.14
C GLU A 296 -1.75 13.06 25.68
N ASP A 297 -0.78 12.97 24.76
CA ASP A 297 -1.04 12.75 23.34
C ASP A 297 -1.70 11.39 23.08
N LEU A 298 -1.36 10.35 23.85
CA LEU A 298 -2.00 9.03 23.75
C LEU A 298 -3.46 9.07 24.19
N LYS A 299 -3.78 9.81 25.27
CA LYS A 299 -5.16 10.04 25.72
C LYS A 299 -5.96 10.85 24.70
N ALA A 300 -5.35 11.90 24.16
CA ALA A 300 -5.95 12.82 23.20
C ALA A 300 -6.03 12.26 21.76
N GLY A 301 -5.36 11.15 21.48
CA GLY A 301 -5.28 10.57 20.14
C GLY A 301 -4.54 11.47 19.15
N VAL A 302 -3.43 12.09 19.57
CA VAL A 302 -2.66 13.07 18.79
C VAL A 302 -1.26 12.55 18.45
N LEU A 303 -0.79 12.82 17.23
CA LEU A 303 0.59 12.59 16.82
C LEU A 303 1.35 13.92 16.81
N ARG A 304 2.30 14.04 17.72
CA ARG A 304 3.13 15.23 17.95
C ARG A 304 4.60 14.82 18.01
N ALA A 305 5.51 15.66 17.52
CA ALA A 305 6.94 15.45 17.71
C ALA A 305 7.33 15.86 19.14
N PRO A 306 8.17 15.07 19.84
CA PRO A 306 8.72 15.48 21.13
C PRO A 306 9.54 16.75 20.91
N HIS A 307 9.46 17.74 21.79
CA HIS A 307 10.20 18.99 21.64
C HIS A 307 10.78 19.44 22.99
N PRO A 308 11.92 20.15 22.99
CA PRO A 308 12.43 20.73 24.22
C PRO A 308 11.50 21.86 24.70
N PRO A 309 11.48 22.19 26.00
CA PRO A 309 10.69 23.30 26.53
C PRO A 309 11.05 24.66 25.90
N LYS A 310 12.29 24.81 25.43
CA LYS A 310 12.80 25.97 24.69
C LYS A 310 13.56 25.49 23.47
N ALA A 311 13.23 26.02 22.30
CA ALA A 311 13.98 25.79 21.06
C ALA A 311 14.50 27.14 20.54
N ASP A 312 15.78 27.19 20.15
CA ASP A 312 16.35 28.40 19.56
C ASP A 312 16.18 28.37 18.04
N ALA A 313 15.24 29.16 17.54
CA ALA A 313 15.00 29.31 16.12
C ALA A 313 16.25 29.77 15.34
N LYS A 314 17.22 30.44 15.97
CA LYS A 314 18.47 30.90 15.31
C LYS A 314 19.40 29.75 14.96
N LEU A 315 19.36 28.66 15.73
CA LEU A 315 20.16 27.47 15.47
C LEU A 315 19.54 26.56 14.40
N ILE A 316 18.25 26.75 14.09
CA ILE A 316 17.48 25.83 13.23
C ILE A 316 17.06 26.46 11.91
N LEU A 317 16.69 27.76 11.91
CA LEU A 317 16.10 28.43 10.75
C LEU A 317 17.05 29.47 10.14
N SER A 318 17.25 29.37 8.84
CA SER A 318 17.90 30.39 8.00
C SER A 318 17.02 31.63 7.79
N ASP A 319 17.57 32.69 7.20
CA ASP A 319 16.77 33.89 6.87
C ASP A 319 15.66 33.59 5.87
N ALA A 320 15.94 32.75 4.86
CA ALA A 320 14.94 32.27 3.91
C ALA A 320 13.83 31.45 4.60
N ASP A 321 14.20 30.63 5.58
CA ASP A 321 13.22 29.88 6.38
C ASP A 321 12.30 30.80 7.18
N ARG A 322 12.82 31.93 7.69
CA ARG A 322 12.01 32.91 8.43
C ARG A 322 11.01 33.62 7.53
N GLU A 323 11.38 33.93 6.30
CA GLU A 323 10.44 34.48 5.32
C GLU A 323 9.39 33.46 4.93
N LEU A 324 9.78 32.20 4.67
CA LEU A 324 8.83 31.12 4.41
C LEU A 324 7.89 30.90 5.60
N ALA A 325 8.39 30.97 6.84
CA ALA A 325 7.60 30.84 8.05
C ALA A 325 6.46 31.87 8.12
N LYS A 326 6.71 33.12 7.67
CA LYS A 326 5.66 34.15 7.57
C LYS A 326 4.61 33.77 6.53
N VAL A 327 5.04 33.30 5.36
CA VAL A 327 4.15 32.91 4.26
C VAL A 327 3.23 31.75 4.67
N VAL A 328 3.76 30.75 5.38
CA VAL A 328 3.02 29.54 5.76
C VAL A 328 2.32 29.65 7.12
N GLY A 329 2.41 30.81 7.79
CA GLY A 329 1.78 31.06 9.09
C GLY A 329 2.36 30.22 10.25
N MET A 330 3.65 29.89 10.17
CA MET A 330 4.40 29.21 11.22
C MET A 330 4.84 30.20 12.30
N ASP A 331 4.67 29.85 13.58
CA ASP A 331 5.18 30.67 14.68
C ASP A 331 6.64 30.30 14.96
N VAL A 332 7.57 31.19 14.60
CA VAL A 332 9.01 31.01 14.82
C VAL A 332 9.43 31.12 16.29
N ASN A 333 8.51 31.41 17.21
CA ASN A 333 8.76 31.39 18.65
C ASN A 333 8.15 30.15 19.33
N SER A 334 7.31 29.38 18.63
CA SER A 334 6.73 28.13 19.12
C SER A 334 7.80 27.04 19.13
N PRO A 335 8.18 26.49 20.30
CA PRO A 335 9.14 25.38 20.35
C PRO A 335 8.67 24.17 19.55
N GLN A 336 7.35 23.94 19.51
CA GLN A 336 6.75 22.85 18.76
C GLN A 336 6.93 23.01 17.25
N ASP A 337 6.69 24.20 16.71
CA ASP A 337 6.80 24.50 15.28
C ASP A 337 8.27 24.36 14.86
N ILE A 338 9.17 25.04 15.57
CA ILE A 338 10.61 25.01 15.29
C ILE A 338 11.14 23.58 15.32
N TRP A 339 10.73 22.80 16.32
CA TRP A 339 11.23 21.44 16.48
C TRP A 339 10.70 20.49 15.42
N TRP A 340 9.45 20.66 14.96
CA TRP A 340 8.99 19.93 13.80
C TRP A 340 9.82 20.22 12.54
N VAL A 341 10.21 21.48 12.30
CA VAL A 341 11.11 21.79 11.18
C VAL A 341 12.40 21.00 11.30
N LYS A 342 13.05 21.02 12.47
CA LYS A 342 14.26 20.22 12.71
C LYS A 342 14.02 18.73 12.45
N VAL A 343 13.01 18.15 13.09
CA VAL A 343 12.69 16.72 13.02
C VAL A 343 12.44 16.25 11.58
N LEU A 344 11.65 16.99 10.81
CA LEU A 344 11.32 16.61 9.43
C LEU A 344 12.48 16.92 8.47
N ARG A 345 13.30 17.93 8.76
CA ARG A 345 14.49 18.22 7.96
C ARG A 345 15.52 17.11 8.15
N ASP A 346 15.80 16.74 9.39
CA ASP A 346 16.76 15.71 9.81
C ASP A 346 16.44 14.36 9.19
N ASP A 347 15.21 13.86 9.36
CA ASP A 347 14.74 12.66 8.66
C ASP A 347 13.36 12.89 8.01
N PRO A 348 13.32 13.26 6.73
CA PRO A 348 12.06 13.50 6.03
C PRO A 348 11.19 12.25 5.87
N LEU A 349 11.75 11.04 6.02
CA LEU A 349 10.94 9.81 6.03
C LEU A 349 9.91 9.81 7.17
N ARG A 350 10.14 10.60 8.23
CA ARG A 350 9.19 10.80 9.32
C ARG A 350 7.83 11.30 8.84
N ILE A 351 7.75 12.01 7.71
CA ILE A 351 6.45 12.40 7.10
C ILE A 351 5.61 11.14 6.80
N VAL A 352 6.20 10.15 6.14
CA VAL A 352 5.51 8.91 5.77
C VAL A 352 5.22 8.05 7.01
N ARG A 353 6.14 8.05 8.00
CA ARG A 353 5.95 7.34 9.28
C ARG A 353 4.80 7.93 10.09
N VAL A 354 4.66 9.26 10.14
CA VAL A 354 3.53 9.95 10.77
C VAL A 354 2.21 9.50 10.13
N PHE A 355 2.14 9.41 8.80
CA PHE A 355 0.93 8.91 8.12
C PHE A 355 0.66 7.45 8.43
N ARG A 356 1.69 6.61 8.50
CA ARG A 356 1.55 5.21 8.94
C ARG A 356 1.01 5.13 10.36
N PHE A 357 1.52 5.91 11.31
CA PHE A 357 1.03 5.89 12.68
C PHE A 357 -0.40 6.46 12.80
N ALA A 358 -0.73 7.48 12.02
CA ALA A 358 -2.11 8.01 11.95
C ALA A 358 -3.07 6.91 11.49
N ALA A 359 -2.69 6.15 10.46
CA ALA A 359 -3.46 5.02 9.96
C ALA A 359 -3.50 3.83 10.94
N LYS A 360 -2.38 3.49 11.61
CA LYS A 360 -2.30 2.38 12.58
C LYS A 360 -3.19 2.61 13.80
N LEU A 361 -3.21 3.85 14.30
CA LEU A 361 -3.77 4.19 15.61
C LEU A 361 -5.09 4.96 15.52
N ASP A 362 -5.47 5.42 14.33
CA ASP A 362 -6.59 6.35 14.13
C ASP A 362 -6.43 7.66 14.91
N PHE A 363 -5.19 8.14 15.01
CA PHE A 363 -4.84 9.38 15.69
C PHE A 363 -4.78 10.55 14.72
N ARG A 364 -5.13 11.73 15.20
CA ARG A 364 -5.01 12.99 14.43
C ARG A 364 -3.57 13.50 14.47
N ILE A 365 -3.11 14.07 13.37
CA ILE A 365 -1.79 14.69 13.29
C ILE A 365 -1.88 16.11 13.85
N HIS A 366 -0.96 16.48 14.75
CA HIS A 366 -0.92 17.80 15.36
C HIS A 366 -0.82 18.91 14.30
N GLU A 367 -1.53 20.03 14.49
CA GLU A 367 -1.72 21.03 13.41
C GLU A 367 -0.42 21.66 12.91
N THR A 368 0.55 21.87 13.80
CA THR A 368 1.86 22.46 13.46
C THR A 368 2.63 21.62 12.44
N PHE A 369 2.41 20.31 12.38
CA PHE A 369 3.01 19.44 11.36
C PHE A 369 2.66 19.90 9.95
N TRP A 370 1.45 20.40 9.71
CA TRP A 370 1.04 20.83 8.39
C TRP A 370 1.68 22.15 7.97
N LYS A 371 1.89 23.06 8.94
CA LYS A 371 2.53 24.36 8.73
C LYS A 371 4.00 24.22 8.34
N VAL A 372 4.68 23.24 8.92
CA VAL A 372 6.12 23.04 8.79
C VAL A 372 6.52 22.02 7.70
N LEU A 373 5.54 21.31 7.14
CA LEU A 373 5.75 20.36 6.05
C LEU A 373 6.54 20.94 4.85
N PRO A 374 6.32 22.21 4.42
CA PRO A 374 7.08 22.85 3.35
C PRO A 374 8.60 22.76 3.50
N PHE A 375 9.10 22.93 4.73
CA PHE A 375 10.54 22.98 5.04
C PHE A 375 11.28 21.65 4.83
N ALA A 376 10.54 20.55 4.63
CA ALA A 376 11.09 19.21 4.47
C ALA A 376 10.83 18.59 3.10
N LEU A 377 10.05 19.23 2.21
CA LEU A 377 9.68 18.64 0.92
C LEU A 377 10.86 18.38 0.00
N ASP A 378 11.78 19.34 -0.09
CA ASP A 378 12.94 19.22 -0.96
C ASP A 378 13.87 18.11 -0.47
N ASN A 379 14.04 18.00 0.85
CA ASN A 379 14.81 16.89 1.44
C ASN A 379 14.08 15.55 1.29
N LEU A 380 12.75 15.51 1.39
CA LEU A 380 11.96 14.30 1.14
C LEU A 380 12.16 13.80 -0.29
N LYS A 381 12.27 14.70 -1.26
CA LYS A 381 12.63 14.38 -2.63
C LYS A 381 14.12 14.00 -2.67
N ALA A 382 15.02 14.95 -2.53
CA ALA A 382 16.44 14.77 -2.83
C ALA A 382 17.16 13.73 -1.96
N LYS A 383 16.71 13.48 -0.72
CA LYS A 383 17.52 12.75 0.29
C LYS A 383 16.92 11.43 0.79
N VAL A 384 15.66 11.13 0.47
CA VAL A 384 15.01 9.89 0.92
C VAL A 384 14.86 8.92 -0.24
N ALA A 385 15.57 7.78 -0.15
CA ALA A 385 15.43 6.69 -1.11
C ALA A 385 13.96 6.23 -1.21
N GLY A 386 13.45 6.06 -2.44
CA GLY A 386 12.04 5.72 -2.63
C GLY A 386 11.66 4.34 -2.08
N SER A 387 12.59 3.39 -2.03
CA SER A 387 12.39 2.08 -1.39
C SER A 387 12.03 2.19 0.09
N ARG A 388 12.63 3.15 0.80
CA ARG A 388 12.31 3.44 2.22
C ARG A 388 10.89 4.00 2.36
N LYS A 389 10.47 4.89 1.45
CA LYS A 389 9.09 5.40 1.41
C LYS A 389 8.09 4.27 1.15
N LEU A 390 8.38 3.42 0.16
CA LEU A 390 7.53 2.27 -0.18
C LEU A 390 7.40 1.29 0.99
N THR A 391 8.46 1.03 1.73
CA THR A 391 8.41 0.15 2.92
C THR A 391 7.40 0.66 3.96
N GLU A 392 7.39 1.98 4.22
CA GLU A 392 6.43 2.56 5.17
C GLU A 392 4.99 2.56 4.62
N ILE A 393 4.81 2.76 3.31
CA ILE A 393 3.50 2.65 2.63
C ILE A 393 2.96 1.21 2.68
N LEU A 394 3.82 0.21 2.44
CA LEU A 394 3.43 -1.21 2.52
C LEU A 394 3.09 -1.63 3.95
N LYS A 395 3.79 -1.10 4.96
CA LYS A 395 3.41 -1.29 6.37
C LYS A 395 2.05 -0.66 6.68
N LEU A 396 1.73 0.51 6.09
CA LEU A 396 0.41 1.13 6.21
C LEU A 396 -0.68 0.27 5.57
N ALA A 397 -0.39 -0.34 4.41
CA ALA A 397 -1.34 -1.20 3.69
C ALA A 397 -1.87 -2.39 4.52
N LYS A 398 -1.10 -2.86 5.51
CA LYS A 398 -1.51 -3.91 6.45
C LYS A 398 -2.75 -3.56 7.28
N TYR A 399 -3.13 -2.29 7.35
CA TYR A 399 -4.28 -1.81 8.13
C TYR A 399 -5.58 -1.72 7.29
N GLY A 400 -5.59 -2.21 6.06
CA GLY A 400 -6.77 -2.33 5.19
C GLY A 400 -6.93 -1.20 4.17
N ASN A 401 -7.80 -1.41 3.18
CA ASN A 401 -7.97 -0.52 2.03
C ASN A 401 -8.47 0.87 2.43
N ALA A 402 -9.32 0.98 3.44
CA ALA A 402 -9.79 2.26 3.96
C ALA A 402 -8.61 3.19 4.36
N LYS A 403 -7.55 2.63 4.95
CA LYS A 403 -6.35 3.40 5.33
C LYS A 403 -5.52 3.79 4.12
N ILE A 404 -5.41 2.90 3.12
CA ILE A 404 -4.75 3.20 1.84
C ILE A 404 -5.48 4.34 1.13
N ILE A 405 -6.80 4.28 1.03
CA ILE A 405 -7.64 5.36 0.48
C ILE A 405 -7.39 6.68 1.21
N GLY A 406 -7.33 6.64 2.55
CA GLY A 406 -6.98 7.81 3.37
C GLY A 406 -5.62 8.42 3.02
N LEU A 407 -4.59 7.59 2.88
CA LEU A 407 -3.24 8.02 2.46
C LEU A 407 -3.28 8.69 1.09
N PHE A 408 -3.86 8.05 0.08
CA PHE A 408 -3.88 8.59 -1.29
C PHE A 408 -4.68 9.89 -1.37
N LYS A 409 -5.84 9.97 -0.70
CA LYS A 409 -6.61 11.22 -0.58
C LYS A 409 -5.76 12.33 0.03
N LEU A 410 -5.07 12.04 1.12
CA LEU A 410 -4.20 13.01 1.78
C LEU A 410 -3.08 13.48 0.85
N CYS A 411 -2.36 12.54 0.23
CA CYS A 411 -1.20 12.83 -0.60
C CYS A 411 -1.54 13.63 -1.86
N PHE A 412 -2.63 13.26 -2.55
CA PHE A 412 -3.00 13.84 -3.84
C PHE A 412 -3.92 15.06 -3.73
N ARG A 413 -4.73 15.17 -2.67
CA ARG A 413 -5.70 16.28 -2.52
C ARG A 413 -5.17 17.44 -1.70
N LYS A 414 -4.47 17.17 -0.59
CA LYS A 414 -4.08 18.25 0.33
C LYS A 414 -3.10 19.20 -0.36
N ARG A 415 -3.48 20.47 -0.44
CA ARG A 415 -2.67 21.57 -0.96
C ARG A 415 -2.03 22.34 0.18
N PHE A 416 -0.83 22.85 -0.06
CA PHE A 416 -0.12 23.72 0.86
C PHE A 416 0.91 24.53 0.08
N VAL A 417 1.15 25.75 0.57
CA VAL A 417 2.18 26.66 0.04
C VAL A 417 3.55 26.09 0.35
N HIS A 418 4.47 26.09 -0.62
CA HIS A 418 5.78 25.47 -0.45
C HIS A 418 6.98 26.36 -0.75
N ASP A 419 6.77 27.57 -1.26
CA ASP A 419 7.85 28.49 -1.62
C ASP A 419 7.52 29.93 -1.21
N LEU A 420 8.47 30.83 -1.44
CA LEU A 420 8.35 32.25 -1.12
C LEU A 420 7.41 33.01 -2.07
N GLU A 421 7.09 32.42 -3.24
CA GLU A 421 6.18 33.00 -4.23
C GLU A 421 4.70 32.71 -3.91
N GLY A 422 4.45 31.83 -2.94
CA GLY A 422 3.10 31.41 -2.58
C GLY A 422 2.56 30.25 -3.43
N SER A 423 3.43 29.56 -4.17
CA SER A 423 3.01 28.43 -5.01
C SER A 423 2.51 27.27 -4.16
N GLU A 424 1.40 26.68 -4.59
CA GLU A 424 0.84 25.49 -3.95
C GLU A 424 1.37 24.19 -4.57
N THR A 425 1.54 23.18 -3.73
CA THR A 425 1.85 21.82 -4.15
C THR A 425 1.06 20.78 -3.36
N CYS A 426 1.29 19.51 -3.68
CA CYS A 426 0.79 18.39 -2.90
C CYS A 426 1.90 17.38 -2.60
N LEU A 427 1.63 16.55 -1.59
CA LEU A 427 2.55 15.55 -1.06
C LEU A 427 2.86 14.43 -2.06
N ALA A 428 1.92 14.10 -2.95
CA ALA A 428 2.08 13.02 -3.91
C ALA A 428 3.36 13.18 -4.76
N THR A 429 3.71 14.41 -5.13
CA THR A 429 4.92 14.72 -5.91
C THR A 429 6.22 14.36 -5.19
N GLY A 430 6.23 14.37 -3.86
CA GLY A 430 7.40 14.02 -3.04
C GLY A 430 7.37 12.60 -2.48
N ILE A 431 6.18 12.05 -2.23
CA ILE A 431 6.00 10.72 -1.63
C ILE A 431 6.13 9.61 -2.67
N PHE A 432 5.47 9.74 -3.82
CA PHE A 432 5.48 8.72 -4.87
C PHE A 432 6.63 8.96 -5.85
N GLY A 433 7.84 8.82 -5.35
CA GLY A 433 9.06 9.01 -6.11
C GLY A 433 10.31 8.93 -5.24
N GLY A 434 11.47 8.97 -5.86
CA GLY A 434 12.76 8.81 -5.20
C GLY A 434 13.89 8.70 -6.21
N GLN A 435 15.11 8.56 -5.70
CA GLN A 435 16.25 8.19 -6.53
C GLN A 435 16.23 6.68 -6.81
N ASP A 436 16.50 6.31 -8.07
CA ASP A 436 16.72 4.92 -8.45
C ASP A 436 18.15 4.46 -8.07
N ALA A 437 18.49 3.20 -8.37
CA ALA A 437 19.80 2.62 -8.09
C ALA A 437 20.98 3.33 -8.79
N SER A 438 20.70 4.18 -9.78
CA SER A 438 21.70 5.00 -10.50
C SER A 438 21.72 6.45 -10.00
N ALA A 439 21.10 6.72 -8.85
CA ALA A 439 20.92 8.05 -8.26
C ALA A 439 20.11 9.04 -9.13
N VAL A 440 19.36 8.53 -10.12
CA VAL A 440 18.48 9.37 -10.94
C VAL A 440 17.16 9.56 -10.20
N ALA A 441 16.81 10.82 -9.97
CA ALA A 441 15.57 11.21 -9.33
C ALA A 441 14.36 11.03 -10.26
N HIS A 442 13.40 10.21 -9.86
CA HIS A 442 12.10 10.06 -10.54
C HIS A 442 10.99 10.48 -9.57
N TYR A 443 10.23 11.50 -9.95
CA TYR A 443 9.09 12.01 -9.19
C TYR A 443 7.87 12.15 -10.08
N LEU A 444 6.70 12.12 -9.45
CA LEU A 444 5.48 12.55 -10.13
C LEU A 444 5.62 14.01 -10.55
N PRO A 445 5.20 14.36 -11.78
CA PRO A 445 5.13 15.75 -12.22
C PRO A 445 4.18 16.58 -11.35
N PRO A 446 4.24 17.93 -11.43
CA PRO A 446 3.31 18.80 -10.73
C PRO A 446 1.86 18.44 -11.04
N ILE A 447 1.06 18.29 -9.99
CA ILE A 447 -0.36 17.92 -10.09
C ILE A 447 -1.20 19.19 -10.08
N GLU A 448 -2.01 19.36 -11.14
CA GLU A 448 -2.98 20.45 -11.25
C GLU A 448 -4.21 20.12 -10.40
N THR A 449 -4.94 19.06 -10.76
CA THR A 449 -6.17 18.65 -10.06
C THR A 449 -6.20 17.15 -9.76
N PHE A 450 -6.89 16.77 -8.69
CA PHE A 450 -7.16 15.37 -8.34
C PHE A 450 -8.64 15.17 -8.07
N ASP A 451 -9.30 14.33 -8.88
CA ASP A 451 -10.72 13.98 -8.74
C ASP A 451 -10.89 12.92 -7.65
N LYS A 452 -10.98 13.38 -6.40
CA LYS A 452 -11.11 12.52 -5.21
C LYS A 452 -12.31 11.57 -5.31
N ASP A 453 -13.42 12.04 -5.87
CA ASP A 453 -14.68 11.32 -5.86
C ASP A 453 -14.65 10.22 -6.93
N ARG A 454 -14.02 10.49 -8.08
CA ARG A 454 -13.70 9.44 -9.06
C ARG A 454 -12.77 8.39 -8.50
N PHE A 455 -11.70 8.80 -7.82
CA PHE A 455 -10.79 7.86 -7.18
C PHE A 455 -11.54 6.93 -6.21
N ILE A 456 -12.32 7.49 -5.28
CA ILE A 456 -13.09 6.73 -4.28
C ILE A 456 -14.10 5.80 -4.94
N ARG A 457 -14.92 6.31 -5.89
CA ARG A 457 -15.92 5.49 -6.57
C ARG A 457 -15.30 4.29 -7.29
N VAL A 458 -14.15 4.48 -7.95
CA VAL A 458 -13.50 3.39 -8.67
C VAL A 458 -12.98 2.32 -7.72
N VAL A 459 -12.27 2.72 -6.66
CA VAL A 459 -11.67 1.77 -5.71
C VAL A 459 -12.69 1.10 -4.80
N GLU A 460 -13.73 1.80 -4.32
CA GLU A 460 -14.75 1.18 -3.46
C GLU A 460 -15.64 0.20 -4.23
N ALA A 461 -15.95 0.50 -5.50
CA ALA A 461 -16.77 -0.39 -6.32
C ALA A 461 -16.06 -1.70 -6.69
N ALA A 462 -14.72 -1.68 -6.79
CA ALA A 462 -13.95 -2.79 -7.35
C ALA A 462 -12.85 -3.34 -6.45
N MET A 463 -12.53 -2.70 -5.32
CA MET A 463 -11.49 -3.10 -4.37
C MET A 463 -12.00 -3.40 -2.94
N PRO A 464 -12.83 -4.44 -2.73
CA PRO A 464 -13.24 -4.81 -1.37
C PRO A 464 -12.04 -5.28 -0.53
N ASP A 465 -12.10 -5.02 0.79
CA ASP A 465 -11.09 -5.48 1.76
C ASP A 465 -10.93 -7.02 1.79
N THR A 466 -11.90 -7.76 1.24
CA THR A 466 -11.90 -9.22 1.13
C THR A 466 -11.11 -9.75 -0.07
N ALA A 467 -10.53 -8.87 -0.90
CA ALA A 467 -9.76 -9.29 -2.06
C ALA A 467 -8.44 -9.95 -1.64
N SER A 468 -8.12 -11.10 -2.23
CA SER A 468 -6.91 -11.89 -1.95
C SER A 468 -5.65 -11.30 -2.60
N LEU A 469 -5.48 -9.98 -2.53
CA LEU A 469 -4.33 -9.30 -3.12
C LEU A 469 -3.17 -9.24 -2.14
N SER A 470 -1.95 -9.34 -2.65
CA SER A 470 -0.78 -8.91 -1.90
C SER A 470 -0.83 -7.38 -1.67
N HIS A 471 -0.14 -6.90 -0.63
CA HIS A 471 -0.04 -5.46 -0.38
C HIS A 471 0.62 -4.72 -1.55
N ASP A 472 1.58 -5.34 -2.23
CA ASP A 472 2.22 -4.79 -3.44
C ASP A 472 1.21 -4.57 -4.56
N GLU A 473 0.40 -5.58 -4.88
CA GLU A 473 -0.63 -5.46 -5.93
C GLU A 473 -1.71 -4.43 -5.56
N ALA A 474 -2.12 -4.40 -4.29
CA ALA A 474 -3.05 -3.40 -3.80
C ALA A 474 -2.50 -1.98 -4.01
N ILE A 475 -1.28 -1.69 -3.54
CA ILE A 475 -0.66 -0.37 -3.70
C ILE A 475 -0.46 -0.03 -5.19
N GLY A 476 -0.09 -1.00 -6.02
CA GLY A 476 0.02 -0.81 -7.48
C GLY A 476 -1.30 -0.39 -8.11
N ASN A 477 -2.40 -1.07 -7.77
CA ASN A 477 -3.74 -0.74 -8.24
C ASN A 477 -4.22 0.62 -7.73
N PHE A 478 -4.05 0.92 -6.43
CA PHE A 478 -4.42 2.22 -5.86
C PHE A 478 -3.65 3.38 -6.51
N LEU A 479 -2.34 3.20 -6.74
CA LEU A 479 -1.54 4.21 -7.41
C LEU A 479 -1.97 4.42 -8.86
N ALA A 480 -2.24 3.35 -9.61
CA ALA A 480 -2.78 3.45 -10.96
C ALA A 480 -4.11 4.21 -11.01
N VAL A 481 -5.07 3.88 -10.13
CA VAL A 481 -6.36 4.58 -10.08
C VAL A 481 -6.20 6.04 -9.65
N ALA A 482 -5.27 6.33 -8.72
CA ALA A 482 -5.01 7.70 -8.29
C ALA A 482 -4.45 8.55 -9.44
N LEU A 483 -3.50 8.02 -10.22
CA LEU A 483 -2.94 8.71 -11.39
C LEU A 483 -3.95 8.87 -12.51
N TYR A 484 -4.83 7.88 -12.71
CA TYR A 484 -5.98 7.98 -13.60
C TYR A 484 -6.95 9.12 -13.20
N ALA A 485 -7.15 9.33 -11.90
CA ALA A 485 -7.96 10.41 -11.36
C ALA A 485 -7.21 11.76 -11.26
N THR A 486 -5.97 11.84 -11.77
CA THR A 486 -5.10 13.01 -11.67
C THR A 486 -4.96 13.71 -13.01
N ARG A 487 -5.00 15.05 -12.99
CA ARG A 487 -4.56 15.91 -14.08
C ARG A 487 -3.26 16.60 -13.68
N PHE A 488 -2.25 16.47 -14.52
CA PHE A 488 -0.93 17.07 -14.31
C PHE A 488 -0.85 18.45 -14.97
N LYS A 489 0.09 19.29 -14.53
CA LYS A 489 0.39 20.54 -15.21
C LYS A 489 0.89 20.26 -16.63
N ASP A 490 0.47 21.08 -17.60
CA ASP A 490 0.78 20.94 -19.03
C ASP A 490 0.33 19.59 -19.64
N HIS A 491 -0.75 19.00 -19.12
CA HIS A 491 -1.24 17.67 -19.51
C HIS A 491 -1.43 17.50 -21.02
N GLU A 492 -2.09 18.44 -21.72
CA GLU A 492 -2.32 18.28 -23.17
C GLU A 492 -1.02 18.22 -23.96
N LYS A 493 -0.04 19.04 -23.58
CA LYS A 493 1.26 19.06 -24.25
C LYS A 493 1.99 17.74 -24.02
N TRP A 494 2.00 17.27 -22.77
CA TRP A 494 2.64 16.00 -22.42
C TRP A 494 2.00 14.81 -23.16
N GLU A 495 0.67 14.75 -23.20
CA GLU A 495 -0.05 13.72 -23.95
C GLU A 495 0.27 13.77 -25.45
N ALA A 496 0.33 14.97 -26.04
CA ALA A 496 0.66 15.15 -27.45
C ALA A 496 2.10 14.72 -27.78
N ASP A 497 3.07 15.10 -26.94
CA ASP A 497 4.48 14.74 -27.09
C ASP A 497 4.67 13.21 -27.00
N ASN A 498 3.98 12.57 -26.06
CA ASN A 498 4.01 11.12 -25.89
C ASN A 498 3.41 10.38 -27.09
N LEU A 499 2.23 10.81 -27.56
CA LEU A 499 1.57 10.21 -28.72
C LEU A 499 2.43 10.36 -29.98
N ALA A 500 3.08 11.52 -30.18
CA ALA A 500 3.99 11.76 -31.29
C ALA A 500 5.22 10.83 -31.26
N ALA A 501 5.71 10.48 -30.07
CA ALA A 501 6.79 9.53 -29.87
C ALA A 501 6.34 8.06 -29.94
N GLY A 502 5.03 7.78 -30.08
CA GLY A 502 4.47 6.43 -29.97
C GLY A 502 4.64 5.84 -28.56
N GLY A 503 4.68 6.71 -27.55
CA GLY A 503 4.93 6.38 -26.15
C GLY A 503 3.66 5.98 -25.38
N LEU A 504 3.81 5.95 -24.05
CA LEU A 504 2.74 5.64 -23.09
C LEU A 504 1.79 6.84 -22.92
N SER A 505 0.55 6.59 -22.50
CA SER A 505 -0.35 7.67 -22.05
C SER A 505 0.24 8.41 -20.83
N VAL A 506 -0.24 9.63 -20.55
CA VAL A 506 0.23 10.40 -19.39
C VAL A 506 0.13 9.62 -18.06
N PRO A 507 -1.00 8.97 -17.71
CA PRO A 507 -1.07 8.17 -16.48
C PRO A 507 -0.10 7.00 -16.45
N GLU A 508 0.11 6.31 -17.57
CA GLU A 508 1.06 5.19 -17.68
C GLU A 508 2.51 5.66 -17.48
N GLU A 509 2.91 6.77 -18.10
CA GLU A 509 4.26 7.31 -17.89
C GLU A 509 4.45 7.84 -16.46
N ALA A 510 3.45 8.52 -15.89
CA ALA A 510 3.47 8.95 -14.50
C ALA A 510 3.64 7.76 -13.55
N PHE A 511 2.96 6.65 -13.84
CA PHE A 511 3.06 5.41 -13.06
C PHE A 511 4.45 4.79 -13.18
N GLU A 512 5.03 4.70 -14.37
CA GLU A 512 6.40 4.22 -14.57
C GLU A 512 7.42 5.07 -13.82
N ARG A 513 7.29 6.41 -13.87
CA ARG A 513 8.14 7.33 -13.10
C ARG A 513 8.03 7.07 -11.60
N ALA A 514 6.82 6.93 -11.07
CA ALA A 514 6.62 6.61 -9.66
C ALA A 514 7.21 5.24 -9.28
N CYS A 515 7.02 4.22 -10.11
CA CYS A 515 7.58 2.88 -9.90
C CYS A 515 9.11 2.86 -9.93
N ASN A 516 9.73 3.62 -10.84
CA ASN A 516 11.18 3.78 -10.90
C ASN A 516 11.70 4.49 -9.64
N GLY A 517 11.05 5.60 -9.26
CA GLY A 517 11.47 6.39 -8.11
C GLY A 517 11.33 5.64 -6.78
N LEU A 518 10.23 4.88 -6.62
CA LEU A 518 9.98 4.07 -5.42
C LEU A 518 10.79 2.76 -5.38
N SER A 519 11.48 2.39 -6.47
CA SER A 519 12.13 1.08 -6.61
C SER A 519 11.17 -0.08 -6.32
N THR A 520 10.00 -0.07 -6.97
CA THR A 520 8.91 -1.02 -6.65
C THR A 520 9.23 -2.45 -7.05
N SER A 521 8.53 -3.41 -6.43
CA SER A 521 8.52 -4.80 -6.88
C SER A 521 7.94 -4.95 -8.29
N ASN A 522 8.23 -6.10 -8.93
CA ASN A 522 7.63 -6.45 -10.22
C ASN A 522 6.11 -6.64 -10.10
N ASP A 523 5.63 -7.16 -8.98
CA ASP A 523 4.21 -7.43 -8.77
C ASP A 523 3.40 -6.13 -8.66
N LEU A 524 3.89 -5.16 -7.88
CA LEU A 524 3.29 -3.82 -7.79
C LEU A 524 3.26 -3.13 -9.16
N ARG A 525 4.41 -3.12 -9.85
CA ARG A 525 4.52 -2.48 -11.18
C ARG A 525 3.56 -3.14 -12.17
N ALA A 526 3.56 -4.47 -12.21
CA ALA A 526 2.76 -5.20 -13.17
C ALA A 526 1.26 -5.05 -12.87
N ALA A 527 0.83 -5.03 -11.60
CA ALA A 527 -0.56 -4.81 -11.21
C ALA A 527 -1.10 -3.47 -11.74
N GLY A 528 -0.44 -2.36 -11.39
CA GLY A 528 -0.92 -1.03 -11.79
C GLY A 528 -0.76 -0.76 -13.29
N MET A 529 0.34 -1.20 -13.92
CA MET A 529 0.53 -0.99 -15.37
C MET A 529 -0.49 -1.79 -16.18
N ARG A 530 -0.78 -3.04 -15.80
CA ARG A 530 -1.83 -3.84 -16.46
C ARG A 530 -3.17 -3.12 -16.42
N LEU A 531 -3.52 -2.50 -15.28
CA LEU A 531 -4.76 -1.76 -15.11
C LEU A 531 -4.84 -0.56 -16.07
N LEU A 532 -3.80 0.30 -16.09
CA LEU A 532 -3.76 1.48 -16.95
C LEU A 532 -3.76 1.12 -18.43
N THR A 533 -2.90 0.19 -18.86
CA THR A 533 -2.86 -0.26 -20.26
C THR A 533 -4.18 -0.90 -20.69
N SER A 534 -4.85 -1.64 -19.80
CA SER A 534 -6.15 -2.24 -20.10
C SER A 534 -7.23 -1.19 -20.28
N TYR A 535 -7.26 -0.19 -19.40
CA TYR A 535 -8.15 0.96 -19.52
C TYR A 535 -7.91 1.71 -20.85
N GLU A 536 -6.65 2.03 -21.17
CA GLU A 536 -6.29 2.77 -22.39
C GLU A 536 -6.67 2.04 -23.68
N ARG A 537 -6.53 0.71 -23.70
CA ARG A 537 -6.95 -0.11 -24.86
C ARG A 537 -8.47 -0.22 -24.98
N LEU A 538 -9.16 -0.35 -23.86
CA LEU A 538 -10.61 -0.59 -23.86
C LEU A 538 -11.44 0.69 -23.96
N ARG A 539 -10.92 1.85 -23.54
CA ARG A 539 -11.66 3.12 -23.66
C ARG A 539 -11.96 3.51 -25.11
N THR A 540 -11.19 3.00 -26.07
CA THR A 540 -11.37 3.25 -27.51
C THR A 540 -12.02 2.08 -28.25
N ILE A 541 -12.53 1.05 -27.55
CA ILE A 541 -13.07 -0.16 -28.20
C ILE A 541 -14.30 0.13 -29.09
N THR A 542 -14.99 1.23 -28.83
CA THR A 542 -16.13 1.71 -29.62
C THR A 542 -15.72 2.44 -30.90
N ASP A 543 -14.46 2.87 -31.02
CA ASP A 543 -13.90 3.56 -32.17
C ASP A 543 -13.40 2.54 -33.21
N GLU A 544 -14.16 2.36 -34.28
CA GLU A 544 -13.86 1.40 -35.35
C GLU A 544 -12.52 1.69 -36.05
N ALA A 545 -12.13 2.95 -36.17
CA ALA A 545 -10.85 3.31 -36.79
C ALA A 545 -9.66 2.85 -35.94
N LYS A 546 -9.84 2.75 -34.62
CA LYS A 546 -8.83 2.27 -33.66
C LYS A 546 -8.92 0.77 -33.39
N CYS A 547 -10.04 0.13 -33.72
CA CYS A 547 -10.25 -1.30 -33.56
C CYS A 547 -10.73 -1.95 -34.88
N PRO A 548 -9.92 -1.91 -35.96
CA PRO A 548 -10.34 -2.43 -37.25
C PRO A 548 -10.43 -3.95 -37.22
N SER A 549 -11.45 -4.51 -37.88
CA SER A 549 -11.59 -5.95 -38.05
C SER A 549 -10.49 -6.50 -38.95
N SER A 550 -9.81 -7.55 -38.48
CA SER A 550 -8.88 -8.29 -39.34
C SER A 550 -9.64 -9.27 -40.24
N PRO A 551 -9.08 -9.68 -41.39
CA PRO A 551 -9.70 -10.70 -42.24
C PRO A 551 -10.01 -11.99 -41.48
N GLU A 552 -9.13 -12.39 -40.56
CA GLU A 552 -9.36 -13.54 -39.67
C GLU A 552 -10.55 -13.30 -38.74
N ASP A 553 -10.66 -12.12 -38.12
CA ASP A 553 -11.80 -11.81 -37.26
C ASP A 553 -13.12 -11.82 -38.04
N SER A 554 -13.13 -11.34 -39.28
CA SER A 554 -14.29 -11.43 -40.17
C SER A 554 -14.69 -12.86 -40.49
N LEU A 555 -13.71 -13.74 -40.76
CA LEU A 555 -13.99 -15.15 -40.95
C LEU A 555 -14.63 -15.75 -39.69
N PHE A 556 -14.08 -15.49 -38.51
CA PHE A 556 -14.66 -15.97 -37.25
C PHE A 556 -16.03 -15.33 -36.93
N GLY A 557 -16.21 -14.05 -37.23
CA GLY A 557 -17.46 -13.31 -37.03
C GLY A 557 -18.63 -13.94 -37.77
N LYS A 558 -18.42 -14.40 -39.01
CA LYS A 558 -19.43 -15.12 -39.80
C LYS A 558 -19.87 -16.46 -39.19
N ARG A 559 -19.18 -16.99 -38.17
CA ARG A 559 -19.48 -18.28 -37.52
C ARG A 559 -20.06 -18.10 -36.10
N LEU A 560 -20.31 -16.85 -35.70
CA LEU A 560 -21.04 -16.52 -34.48
C LEU A 560 -22.53 -16.88 -34.59
N THR A 561 -23.16 -17.13 -33.44
CA THR A 561 -24.60 -17.42 -33.33
C THR A 561 -25.43 -16.14 -33.18
N ALA A 562 -26.75 -16.26 -33.38
CA ALA A 562 -27.71 -15.18 -33.10
C ALA A 562 -27.61 -14.63 -31.66
N ALA A 563 -27.26 -15.47 -30.67
CA ALA A 563 -27.06 -15.05 -29.28
C ALA A 563 -25.91 -14.04 -29.09
N THR A 564 -24.95 -13.98 -30.02
CA THR A 564 -23.90 -12.95 -30.03
C THR A 564 -24.37 -11.66 -30.71
N ALA A 565 -25.25 -11.77 -31.70
CA ALA A 565 -25.87 -10.62 -32.36
C ALA A 565 -26.71 -9.79 -31.37
N ASP A 566 -27.45 -10.46 -30.48
CA ASP A 566 -28.24 -9.80 -29.44
C ASP A 566 -27.37 -9.00 -28.44
N LYS A 567 -26.14 -9.46 -28.18
CA LYS A 567 -25.17 -8.81 -27.28
C LYS A 567 -24.30 -7.75 -27.97
N ALA A 568 -24.26 -7.69 -29.30
CA ALA A 568 -23.41 -6.78 -30.07
C ALA A 568 -23.94 -5.33 -30.17
N GLY A 569 -25.17 -5.08 -29.71
CA GLY A 569 -25.87 -3.80 -29.87
C GLY A 569 -26.42 -3.62 -31.29
N GLU A 570 -27.49 -2.85 -31.44
CA GLU A 570 -28.31 -2.72 -32.68
C GLU A 570 -27.56 -2.23 -33.94
N HIS A 571 -26.24 -1.95 -33.88
CA HIS A 571 -25.48 -1.30 -34.96
C HIS A 571 -24.11 -1.91 -35.31
N ALA A 572 -23.63 -2.96 -34.63
CA ALA A 572 -22.32 -3.56 -34.94
C ALA A 572 -22.45 -4.78 -35.87
N SER A 573 -21.59 -4.88 -36.90
CA SER A 573 -21.46 -6.12 -37.68
C SER A 573 -20.92 -7.25 -36.81
N LEU A 574 -21.22 -8.52 -37.14
CA LEU A 574 -20.70 -9.68 -36.42
C LEU A 574 -19.17 -9.74 -36.43
N ASP A 575 -18.56 -9.29 -37.53
CA ASP A 575 -17.11 -9.16 -37.69
C ASP A 575 -16.53 -8.20 -36.63
N LEU A 576 -17.14 -7.02 -36.49
CA LEU A 576 -16.74 -6.03 -35.50
C LEU A 576 -16.98 -6.50 -34.07
N ALA A 577 -18.11 -7.18 -33.83
CA ALA A 577 -18.39 -7.79 -32.53
C ALA A 577 -17.32 -8.82 -32.14
N PHE A 578 -16.89 -9.67 -33.08
CA PHE A 578 -15.83 -10.65 -32.85
C PHE A 578 -14.49 -9.98 -32.58
N THR A 579 -14.14 -8.95 -33.36
CA THR A 579 -12.92 -8.16 -33.13
C THR A 579 -12.88 -7.55 -31.74
N ARG A 580 -14.00 -7.00 -31.27
CA ARG A 580 -14.10 -6.42 -29.92
C ARG A 580 -14.05 -7.47 -28.82
N LEU A 581 -14.71 -8.62 -28.99
CA LEU A 581 -14.61 -9.77 -28.07
C LEU A 581 -13.15 -10.22 -27.93
N ARG A 582 -12.41 -10.32 -29.04
CA ARG A 582 -10.98 -10.64 -29.03
C ARG A 582 -10.16 -9.55 -28.33
N ALA A 583 -10.45 -8.28 -28.59
CA ALA A 583 -9.77 -7.17 -27.93
C ALA A 583 -9.97 -7.22 -26.40
N VAL A 584 -11.19 -7.48 -25.92
CA VAL A 584 -11.48 -7.69 -24.49
C VAL A 584 -10.70 -8.88 -23.94
N TRP A 585 -10.76 -10.03 -24.62
CA TRP A 585 -10.08 -11.25 -24.21
C TRP A 585 -8.56 -11.06 -24.04
N GLU A 586 -7.92 -10.48 -25.06
CA GLU A 586 -6.47 -10.31 -25.09
C GLU A 586 -6.01 -9.23 -24.11
N THR A 587 -6.77 -8.14 -24.00
CA THR A 587 -6.43 -7.02 -23.11
C THR A 587 -6.52 -7.43 -21.65
N LEU A 588 -7.59 -8.15 -21.30
CA LEU A 588 -7.82 -8.63 -19.94
C LEU A 588 -7.14 -9.97 -19.65
N ALA A 589 -6.40 -10.55 -20.61
CA ALA A 589 -5.67 -11.81 -20.45
C ALA A 589 -6.52 -12.95 -19.85
N LEU A 590 -7.76 -13.11 -20.33
CA LEU A 590 -8.74 -14.06 -19.78
C LEU A 590 -8.31 -15.54 -19.89
N ASP A 591 -7.23 -15.82 -20.62
CA ASP A 591 -6.62 -17.15 -20.72
C ASP A 591 -5.59 -17.47 -19.63
N LYS A 592 -5.10 -16.45 -18.91
CA LYS A 592 -4.00 -16.56 -17.94
C LYS A 592 -4.42 -16.19 -16.53
N GLU A 593 -5.30 -15.20 -16.40
CA GLU A 593 -5.65 -14.61 -15.11
C GLU A 593 -7.10 -14.98 -14.73
N PRO A 594 -7.30 -15.84 -13.71
CA PRO A 594 -8.64 -16.11 -13.16
C PRO A 594 -9.12 -14.98 -12.23
N GLU A 595 -8.33 -13.93 -12.02
CA GLU A 595 -8.63 -12.89 -11.04
C GLU A 595 -9.69 -11.92 -11.56
N HIS A 596 -10.92 -12.16 -11.13
CA HIS A 596 -12.10 -11.38 -11.51
C HIS A 596 -11.95 -9.90 -11.17
N PHE A 597 -11.16 -9.60 -10.14
CA PHE A 597 -10.97 -8.29 -9.54
C PHE A 597 -10.39 -7.23 -10.48
N ALA A 598 -9.26 -7.50 -11.14
CA ALA A 598 -8.59 -6.52 -12.01
C ALA A 598 -9.51 -6.11 -13.18
N HIS A 599 -10.34 -7.03 -13.66
CA HIS A 599 -11.34 -6.77 -14.69
C HIS A 599 -12.44 -5.82 -14.19
N GLU A 600 -12.97 -6.04 -12.99
CA GLU A 600 -13.97 -5.15 -12.40
C GLU A 600 -13.41 -3.74 -12.17
N LEU A 601 -12.14 -3.62 -11.78
CA LEU A 601 -11.44 -2.35 -11.66
C LEU A 601 -11.37 -1.59 -12.99
N VAL A 602 -10.98 -2.27 -14.08
CA VAL A 602 -10.95 -1.67 -15.43
C VAL A 602 -12.36 -1.22 -15.85
N VAL A 603 -13.38 -2.06 -15.64
CA VAL A 603 -14.78 -1.72 -15.96
C VAL A 603 -15.22 -0.50 -15.15
N SER A 604 -14.93 -0.46 -13.85
CA SER A 604 -15.25 0.67 -12.98
C SER A 604 -14.55 1.96 -13.42
N MET A 605 -13.29 1.89 -13.84
CA MET A 605 -12.59 3.04 -14.44
C MET A 605 -13.30 3.54 -15.70
N LEU A 606 -13.75 2.63 -16.57
CA LEU A 606 -14.49 2.99 -17.79
C LEU A 606 -15.83 3.67 -17.47
N GLU A 607 -16.58 3.13 -16.49
CA GLU A 607 -17.87 3.68 -16.04
C GLU A 607 -17.74 5.11 -15.50
N HIS A 608 -16.59 5.43 -14.90
CA HIS A 608 -16.30 6.74 -14.28
C HIS A 608 -15.35 7.62 -15.10
N GLY A 609 -15.12 7.27 -16.37
CA GLY A 609 -14.27 8.05 -17.28
C GLY A 609 -14.98 9.19 -17.98
N SER A 610 -14.32 9.74 -19.00
CA SER A 610 -14.90 10.77 -19.88
C SER A 610 -16.10 10.23 -20.67
N ALA A 611 -16.95 11.11 -21.21
CA ALA A 611 -18.16 10.69 -21.93
C ALA A 611 -17.92 9.65 -23.06
N PRO A 612 -16.85 9.74 -23.89
CA PRO A 612 -16.50 8.68 -24.83
C PRO A 612 -16.16 7.34 -24.15
N THR A 613 -15.43 7.38 -23.04
CA THR A 613 -15.07 6.20 -22.22
C THR A 613 -16.31 5.52 -21.63
N GLN A 614 -17.27 6.30 -21.13
CA GLN A 614 -18.50 5.78 -20.52
C GLN A 614 -19.34 4.94 -21.50
N ARG A 615 -19.24 5.20 -22.80
CA ARG A 615 -19.89 4.39 -23.84
C ARG A 615 -19.24 3.02 -24.03
N ALA A 616 -17.94 2.90 -23.74
CA ALA A 616 -17.22 1.62 -23.81
C ALA A 616 -17.60 0.68 -22.65
N ALA A 617 -17.86 1.23 -21.45
CA ALA A 617 -18.16 0.45 -20.26
C ALA A 617 -19.29 -0.61 -20.42
N PRO A 618 -20.52 -0.26 -20.87
CA PRO A 618 -21.60 -1.25 -21.01
C PRO A 618 -21.24 -2.35 -22.02
N LEU A 619 -20.52 -2.01 -23.08
CA LEU A 619 -20.09 -2.95 -24.10
C LEU A 619 -19.05 -3.94 -23.57
N VAL A 620 -18.01 -3.44 -22.89
CA VAL A 620 -16.97 -4.28 -22.26
C VAL A 620 -17.60 -5.19 -21.21
N LYS A 621 -18.53 -4.68 -20.40
CA LYS A 621 -19.25 -5.45 -19.38
C LYS A 621 -20.08 -6.58 -20.00
N ALA A 622 -20.82 -6.30 -21.07
CA ALA A 622 -21.61 -7.30 -21.79
C ALA A 622 -20.73 -8.41 -22.38
N TYR A 623 -19.61 -8.04 -23.01
CA TYR A 623 -18.65 -9.01 -23.57
C TYR A 623 -17.94 -9.82 -22.49
N LEU A 624 -17.50 -9.19 -21.42
CA LEU A 624 -16.87 -9.89 -20.30
C LEU A 624 -17.82 -10.91 -19.66
N ALA A 625 -19.08 -10.53 -19.43
CA ALA A 625 -20.11 -11.44 -18.92
C ALA A 625 -20.32 -12.64 -19.87
N ALA A 626 -20.46 -12.38 -21.17
CA ALA A 626 -20.63 -13.43 -22.18
C ALA A 626 -19.44 -14.42 -22.21
N LEU A 627 -18.21 -13.91 -22.09
CA LEU A 627 -17.02 -14.74 -22.11
C LEU A 627 -16.87 -15.58 -20.83
N ARG A 628 -17.40 -15.13 -19.69
CA ARG A 628 -17.35 -15.83 -18.40
C ARG A 628 -18.42 -16.92 -18.23
N GLU A 629 -19.65 -16.69 -18.70
CA GLU A 629 -20.78 -17.62 -18.53
C GLU A 629 -20.63 -18.95 -19.30
N ALA A 630 -19.86 -18.94 -20.39
CA ALA A 630 -19.77 -20.09 -21.29
C ALA A 630 -18.89 -21.24 -20.72
N PRO A 631 -19.36 -22.49 -20.78
CA PRO A 631 -18.60 -23.65 -20.31
C PRO A 631 -17.30 -23.81 -21.10
N PRO A 632 -16.18 -24.22 -20.47
CA PRO A 632 -14.90 -24.29 -21.14
C PRO A 632 -14.86 -25.46 -22.12
N THR A 633 -14.73 -25.18 -23.41
CA THR A 633 -14.28 -26.17 -24.40
C THR A 633 -12.80 -26.46 -24.17
N GLN A 634 -12.43 -27.74 -24.09
CA GLN A 634 -11.04 -28.14 -23.89
C GLN A 634 -10.28 -27.99 -25.22
N ILE A 635 -9.52 -26.89 -25.35
CA ILE A 635 -8.69 -26.58 -26.52
C ILE A 635 -7.30 -26.11 -26.05
N SER A 636 -6.26 -26.83 -26.46
CA SER A 636 -4.87 -26.56 -26.14
C SER A 636 -3.99 -26.40 -27.38
N GLY A 637 -2.76 -25.91 -27.16
CA GLY A 637 -1.76 -25.82 -28.20
C GLY A 637 -1.37 -27.18 -28.81
N LYS A 638 -1.61 -28.31 -28.11
CA LYS A 638 -1.32 -29.65 -28.63
C LYS A 638 -2.23 -30.00 -29.81
N GLY A 639 -3.54 -29.77 -29.68
CA GLY A 639 -4.50 -30.02 -30.76
C GLY A 639 -4.18 -29.21 -32.01
N ILE A 640 -3.98 -27.91 -31.85
CA ILE A 640 -3.63 -27.01 -32.97
C ILE A 640 -2.28 -27.36 -33.59
N SER A 641 -1.31 -27.83 -32.80
CA SER A 641 0.00 -28.18 -33.34
C SER A 641 -0.02 -29.37 -34.30
N GLY A 642 -1.05 -30.22 -34.21
CA GLY A 642 -1.25 -31.38 -35.08
C GLY A 642 -2.08 -31.10 -36.33
N VAL A 643 -2.61 -29.88 -36.52
CA VAL A 643 -3.25 -29.44 -37.77
C VAL A 643 -2.13 -28.92 -38.69
N ALA A 644 -1.84 -29.64 -39.77
CA ALA A 644 -0.65 -29.44 -40.59
C ALA A 644 -0.69 -28.11 -41.35
N GLU A 645 -1.88 -27.69 -41.72
CA GLU A 645 -2.23 -26.50 -42.51
C GLU A 645 -2.00 -25.20 -41.73
N VAL A 646 -1.92 -25.25 -40.39
CA VAL A 646 -1.79 -24.07 -39.53
C VAL A 646 -0.32 -23.73 -39.26
N PRO A 647 0.19 -22.58 -39.74
CA PRO A 647 1.58 -22.17 -39.55
C PRO A 647 1.94 -22.00 -38.07
N PRO A 648 3.13 -22.47 -37.60
CA PRO A 648 3.50 -22.46 -36.18
C PRO A 648 3.43 -21.10 -35.46
N HIS A 649 3.62 -19.98 -36.18
CA HIS A 649 3.54 -18.64 -35.60
C HIS A 649 2.11 -18.10 -35.47
N LEU A 650 1.14 -18.64 -36.23
CA LEU A 650 -0.28 -18.23 -36.19
C LEU A 650 -1.12 -19.03 -35.18
N ARG A 651 -0.62 -20.21 -34.74
CA ARG A 651 -1.31 -21.11 -33.81
C ARG A 651 -1.85 -20.45 -32.54
N GLY A 652 -1.11 -19.49 -31.97
CA GLY A 652 -1.54 -18.77 -30.76
C GLY A 652 -2.73 -17.85 -30.99
N GLY A 653 -2.75 -17.13 -32.11
CA GLY A 653 -3.89 -16.29 -32.50
C GLY A 653 -5.11 -17.15 -32.81
N LEU A 654 -4.92 -18.26 -33.53
CA LEU A 654 -5.99 -19.22 -33.80
C LEU A 654 -6.59 -19.80 -32.52
N LEU A 655 -5.74 -20.21 -31.56
CA LEU A 655 -6.21 -20.74 -30.27
C LEU A 655 -7.11 -19.75 -29.53
N THR A 656 -6.71 -18.48 -29.51
CA THR A 656 -7.47 -17.41 -28.85
C THR A 656 -8.83 -17.24 -29.51
N ARG A 657 -8.87 -17.15 -30.84
CA ARG A 657 -10.13 -17.01 -31.59
C ARG A 657 -11.06 -18.21 -31.43
N LEU A 658 -10.53 -19.43 -31.42
CA LEU A 658 -11.33 -20.64 -31.21
C LEU A 658 -11.93 -20.70 -29.81
N ARG A 659 -11.16 -20.31 -28.78
CA ARG A 659 -11.67 -20.23 -27.41
C ARG A 659 -12.83 -19.24 -27.29
N ILE A 660 -12.71 -18.08 -27.95
CA ILE A 660 -13.80 -17.09 -28.00
C ILE A 660 -15.00 -17.65 -28.75
N LEU A 661 -14.79 -18.19 -29.96
CA LEU A 661 -15.84 -18.72 -30.82
C LEU A 661 -16.66 -19.82 -30.12
N CYS A 662 -15.99 -20.85 -29.58
CA CYS A 662 -16.68 -21.94 -28.91
C CYS A 662 -17.45 -21.47 -27.67
N ARG A 663 -16.90 -20.51 -26.91
CA ARG A 663 -17.61 -19.89 -25.78
C ARG A 663 -18.87 -19.16 -26.24
N MET A 664 -18.77 -18.34 -27.29
CA MET A 664 -19.91 -17.60 -27.83
C MET A 664 -20.98 -18.51 -28.47
N ARG A 665 -20.58 -19.70 -28.94
CA ARG A 665 -21.48 -20.74 -29.44
C ARG A 665 -22.06 -21.63 -28.34
N GLY A 666 -21.62 -21.48 -27.09
CA GLY A 666 -22.04 -22.31 -25.96
C GLY A 666 -21.60 -23.77 -26.06
N GLU A 667 -20.53 -24.04 -26.81
CA GLU A 667 -20.13 -25.41 -27.14
C GLU A 667 -19.32 -26.06 -26.03
N THR A 668 -19.73 -27.26 -25.66
CA THR A 668 -19.05 -28.11 -24.67
C THR A 668 -18.40 -29.29 -25.35
N GLY A 669 -17.10 -29.53 -25.12
CA GLY A 669 -16.41 -30.67 -25.74
C GLY A 669 -14.89 -30.62 -25.60
N ASN A 670 -14.23 -31.66 -26.11
CA ASN A 670 -12.78 -31.78 -26.13
C ASN A 670 -12.25 -31.76 -27.57
N LEU A 671 -11.49 -30.71 -27.90
CA LEU A 671 -10.85 -30.49 -29.19
C LEU A 671 -9.30 -30.54 -29.08
N ASP A 672 -8.76 -31.18 -28.05
CA ASP A 672 -7.31 -31.38 -27.91
C ASP A 672 -6.74 -32.39 -28.89
N ALA A 673 -7.57 -33.30 -29.41
CA ALA A 673 -7.17 -34.23 -30.44
C ALA A 673 -7.12 -33.54 -31.81
N PRO A 674 -6.00 -33.57 -32.56
CA PRO A 674 -5.87 -32.88 -33.85
C PRO A 674 -6.96 -33.25 -34.86
N GLY A 675 -7.35 -34.54 -34.94
CA GLY A 675 -8.43 -34.98 -35.83
C GLY A 675 -9.81 -34.46 -35.41
N ALA A 676 -10.08 -34.35 -34.10
CA ALA A 676 -11.33 -33.77 -33.60
C ALA A 676 -11.40 -32.27 -33.90
N LEU A 677 -10.29 -31.54 -33.69
CA LEU A 677 -10.20 -30.13 -34.03
C LEU A 677 -10.34 -29.88 -35.54
N HIS A 678 -9.67 -30.67 -36.37
CA HIS A 678 -9.81 -30.56 -37.83
C HIS A 678 -11.25 -30.81 -38.27
N THR A 679 -11.89 -31.87 -37.75
CA THR A 679 -13.31 -32.16 -38.05
C THR A 679 -14.21 -31.01 -37.61
N TYR A 680 -13.97 -30.44 -36.43
CA TYR A 680 -14.73 -29.30 -35.93
C TYR A 680 -14.57 -28.05 -36.82
N LEU A 681 -13.34 -27.73 -37.25
CA LEU A 681 -13.08 -26.57 -38.12
C LEU A 681 -13.72 -26.70 -39.51
N GLU A 682 -13.75 -27.91 -40.07
CA GLU A 682 -14.30 -28.14 -41.41
C GLU A 682 -15.82 -28.36 -41.38
N SER A 683 -16.32 -29.19 -40.45
CA SER A 683 -17.73 -29.57 -40.42
C SER A 683 -18.59 -28.67 -39.55
N SER A 684 -18.15 -28.34 -38.33
CA SER A 684 -18.96 -27.55 -37.37
C SER A 684 -18.81 -26.04 -37.55
N CYS A 685 -17.72 -25.60 -38.18
CA CYS A 685 -17.45 -24.19 -38.51
C CYS A 685 -17.56 -23.89 -40.01
N ASP A 686 -18.27 -24.71 -40.78
CA ASP A 686 -18.57 -24.49 -42.20
C ASP A 686 -17.33 -24.17 -43.05
N GLY A 687 -16.30 -25.03 -42.98
CA GLY A 687 -15.08 -24.87 -43.78
C GLY A 687 -14.13 -23.77 -43.30
N LEU A 688 -14.18 -23.38 -42.02
CA LEU A 688 -13.36 -22.29 -41.47
C LEU A 688 -11.85 -22.52 -41.67
N LEU A 689 -11.36 -23.76 -41.59
CA LEU A 689 -9.95 -24.04 -41.83
C LEU A 689 -9.58 -23.82 -43.31
N THR A 690 -10.40 -24.28 -44.24
CA THR A 690 -10.27 -23.98 -45.67
C THR A 690 -10.22 -22.47 -45.94
N ASP A 691 -11.14 -21.70 -45.36
CA ASP A 691 -11.18 -20.24 -45.51
C ASP A 691 -9.92 -19.56 -44.95
N LEU A 692 -9.45 -20.00 -43.78
CA LEU A 692 -8.23 -19.48 -43.15
C LEU A 692 -6.98 -19.81 -43.99
N VAL A 693 -6.91 -21.00 -44.56
CA VAL A 693 -5.80 -21.39 -45.44
C VAL A 693 -5.78 -20.51 -46.70
N ALA A 694 -6.94 -20.24 -47.30
CA ALA A 694 -7.07 -19.33 -48.44
C ALA A 694 -6.74 -17.87 -48.08
N GLU A 695 -7.01 -17.47 -46.84
CA GLU A 695 -6.61 -16.15 -46.34
C GLU A 695 -5.10 -16.06 -46.12
N TRP A 696 -4.48 -17.09 -45.53
CA TRP A 696 -3.05 -17.07 -45.22
C TRP A 696 -2.14 -17.32 -46.42
N HIS A 697 -2.58 -18.08 -47.41
CA HIS A 697 -1.76 -18.51 -48.54
C HIS A 697 -2.20 -17.90 -49.86
N ASP A 698 -1.21 -17.65 -50.72
CA ASP A 698 -1.43 -17.27 -52.09
C ASP A 698 -1.90 -18.48 -52.91
N ALA A 699 -2.98 -18.31 -53.68
CA ALA A 699 -3.66 -19.40 -54.38
C ALA A 699 -2.82 -20.00 -55.52
N GLU A 700 -1.88 -19.23 -56.09
CA GLU A 700 -1.06 -19.67 -57.22
C GLU A 700 0.24 -20.32 -56.76
N THR A 701 0.86 -19.77 -55.71
CA THR A 701 2.19 -20.19 -55.24
C THR A 701 2.14 -21.13 -54.04
N GLY A 702 1.01 -21.22 -53.33
CA GLY A 702 0.86 -21.98 -52.08
C GLY A 702 1.71 -21.44 -50.93
N GLN A 703 2.37 -20.30 -51.11
CA GLN A 703 3.21 -19.66 -50.09
C GLN A 703 2.37 -18.75 -49.20
N LEU A 704 2.79 -18.54 -47.95
CA LEU A 704 2.12 -17.55 -47.07
C LEU A 704 2.16 -16.16 -47.72
N LYS A 705 1.03 -15.43 -47.70
CA LYS A 705 0.99 -14.03 -48.12
C LYS A 705 1.90 -13.17 -47.23
N SER A 706 2.46 -12.12 -47.79
CA SER A 706 3.44 -11.23 -47.11
C SER A 706 2.95 -10.72 -45.73
N ALA A 707 1.66 -10.40 -45.61
CA ALA A 707 1.02 -9.98 -44.35
C ALA A 707 1.16 -11.01 -43.21
N TYR A 708 1.19 -12.31 -43.54
CA TYR A 708 1.27 -13.40 -42.58
C TYR A 708 2.69 -13.96 -42.41
N GLN A 709 3.66 -13.53 -43.21
CA GLN A 709 5.06 -13.94 -43.12
C GLN A 709 5.84 -13.24 -41.99
N ALA A 710 5.45 -12.01 -41.60
CA ALA A 710 6.20 -11.16 -40.66
C ALA A 710 6.44 -11.79 -39.26
N GLY A 711 5.50 -12.61 -38.77
CA GLY A 711 5.64 -13.34 -37.51
C GLY A 711 6.76 -14.40 -37.52
N ALA A 712 7.11 -14.94 -38.69
CA ALA A 712 8.14 -15.96 -38.85
C ALA A 712 9.57 -15.36 -38.73
N VAL A 713 9.76 -14.12 -39.17
CA VAL A 713 11.05 -13.40 -39.14
C VAL A 713 11.41 -12.95 -37.71
N ARG A 714 10.42 -12.42 -36.96
CA ARG A 714 10.60 -11.95 -35.56
C ARG A 714 10.93 -13.10 -34.59
N LYS A 715 10.37 -14.29 -34.79
CA LYS A 715 10.73 -15.52 -34.02
C LYS A 715 12.11 -16.06 -34.37
N LYS A 716 12.55 -16.02 -35.64
CA LYS A 716 13.92 -16.39 -36.05
C LYS A 716 14.97 -15.47 -35.41
N ALA A 717 14.72 -14.15 -35.36
CA ALA A 717 15.59 -13.18 -34.69
C ALA A 717 15.65 -13.38 -33.15
N ASN A 718 14.51 -13.68 -32.49
CA ASN A 718 14.50 -13.99 -31.05
C ASN A 718 15.14 -15.34 -30.71
N LYS A 719 15.03 -16.36 -31.59
CA LYS A 719 15.72 -17.66 -31.41
C LYS A 719 17.24 -17.54 -31.59
N SER A 720 17.74 -16.64 -32.45
CA SER A 720 19.18 -16.39 -32.60
C SER A 720 19.74 -15.64 -31.38
N LYS A 721 19.03 -14.64 -30.84
CA LYS A 721 19.39 -13.96 -29.57
C LYS A 721 19.42 -14.93 -28.37
N LYS A 722 18.44 -15.85 -28.26
CA LYS A 722 18.40 -16.85 -27.17
C LYS A 722 19.49 -17.94 -27.28
N LYS A 723 20.01 -18.21 -28.50
CA LYS A 723 21.18 -19.08 -28.72
C LYS A 723 22.52 -18.36 -28.49
N GLY A 724 22.60 -17.06 -28.75
CA GLY A 724 23.78 -16.24 -28.43
C GLY A 724 23.99 -16.05 -26.93
N GLY A 725 22.92 -15.83 -26.16
CA GLY A 725 23.00 -15.66 -24.70
C GLY A 725 23.36 -16.93 -23.89
N LYS A 726 23.38 -18.10 -24.52
CA LYS A 726 23.84 -19.36 -23.90
C LYS A 726 25.33 -19.68 -24.14
N LYS A 727 26.03 -18.88 -24.95
CA LYS A 727 27.48 -19.04 -25.21
C LYS A 727 28.38 -18.08 -24.41
N ASN A 728 27.82 -17.12 -23.67
CA ASN A 728 28.57 -16.22 -22.76
C ASN A 728 28.26 -16.51 -21.28
N LYS A 729 28.21 -17.80 -20.90
CA LYS A 729 28.41 -18.25 -19.51
C LYS A 729 29.42 -19.39 -19.58
N GLY A 730 30.68 -19.01 -19.70
CA GLY A 730 31.88 -19.83 -19.58
C GLY A 730 32.90 -18.98 -18.86
#